data_AF-A0A8S3RJF7-F1
#
_entry.id   AF-A0A8S3RJF7-F1
#
_cell.length_a   1.000
_cell.length_b   1.000
_cell.length_c   1.000
_cell.angle_alpha   90.00
_cell.angle_beta   90.00
_cell.angle_gamma   90.00
#
_symmetry.space_group_name_H-M   'P 1'
#
loop_
_entity.id
_entity.type
_entity.pdbx_description
1 polymer ?
#
loop_
_entity_poly.entity_id
_entity_poly.type
_entity_poly.pdbx_seq_one_letter_code
_entity_poly.pdbx_strand_id
1 'polypeptide(L)'
;MGKEAEAEKADVYNDQEIIERGNWTGRLDFILSCIGYAVGLGNVWRFPYLCFRNGGGAFLIPYAIMLFIAGIPLFFFELSFGQFASQGPITVWAANPMFMGVGWAMVMISAMVSAYYNVIIMYAIYYMMVSFVNLDTKLPWAECDPEWATNLCRQEAYPNFASMTNDSEIKKEAFRLKDTMCLEKLLPNISEAAGAMPAYATIMDIPSNLLVHNTSSCDLDLKVPSDEYWTRFVLRLHESDGFDAIGGLSLKLTICLFLAWIIIFFCLMKGVKSSGKVVYFTATFPYLILIALLIRGLTLEGHEKGVEFYMTADWEKLKDPKVWGDAATQIFYSLGPAWGGLLTMSSYNRFKNNTVRDTFIVSIINCGTSVFAGFAVFSLLGFMATQLNRDVKDVVEAGPGLAFIAYPEGIARMPVAPLWAFLFFFMIFTLGLDSQFAMMETVISGFVDAFPTFLRPKKQMFTLFCCLIGFLVGLPQVAKGGIYLLTLVDWYAGSYNLMLVSMAELIGICYIYGVNNFRRDIEMMLGKQHPAFWIYWYCTWCFITPVSIGFIVIMSAINYSPAYYGDYEFPGYAQAMGWLMVCSPLALIIIVMIAQIIRKGLSGAVQSEPHWGPALDEDRALDPMRYRPLRENKIPPNGHYNDNEGQTNIAYLGDEKVKYVATESNRMFYACGGFLQVVGDTLGIDKSTVSRCVQKVSDALNAKADQFIKWPSVQRKGDIKQGFFDNGGFPGVVGCIDGTHVRISAPSHDEPSFVNRKGYHSINTQAICDHEGRFTNVVARWPGSVHDSHIMRCSQVCTHLEESHLSVQDGLILGDSGYACRSFLMTPYLRPTEPCHEKFNKAHMKTRCCIERTFGWWKKRFNCLHQGIRMHPEKVCKIIMACAVLHNLAIEMKEPMDEYDNEIVNNDDLNIVFRGPDEGRIVRDHIARGFFS
;
A
#
# COMPACT_ATOMS: atom_id res chain seq x y z
N MET A 1 3.64 43.38 -15.93
CA MET A 1 4.12 43.53 -14.53
C MET A 1 3.17 42.98 -13.46
N GLY A 2 1.90 43.40 -13.34
CA GLY A 2 0.99 42.84 -12.31
C GLY A 2 0.41 41.45 -12.62
N LYS A 3 0.14 41.15 -13.90
CA LYS A 3 -0.47 39.88 -14.33
C LYS A 3 0.53 38.75 -14.64
N GLU A 4 1.78 39.09 -14.97
CA GLU A 4 2.84 38.11 -15.20
C GLU A 4 3.37 37.54 -13.88
N ALA A 5 3.42 38.35 -12.81
CA ALA A 5 3.84 37.89 -11.48
C ALA A 5 2.77 37.00 -10.79
N GLU A 6 1.49 37.13 -11.15
CA GLU A 6 0.43 36.20 -10.72
C GLU A 6 0.43 34.91 -11.54
N ALA A 7 0.80 34.95 -12.83
CA ALA A 7 0.99 33.76 -13.66
C ALA A 7 2.25 32.98 -13.24
N GLU A 8 3.36 33.65 -12.96
CA GLU A 8 4.59 33.03 -12.42
C GLU A 8 4.37 32.46 -11.01
N LYS A 9 3.58 33.12 -10.15
CA LYS A 9 3.20 32.54 -8.85
C LYS A 9 2.22 31.37 -8.97
N ALA A 10 1.35 31.37 -9.97
CA ALA A 10 0.46 30.24 -10.26
C ALA A 10 1.23 29.04 -10.84
N ASP A 11 2.25 29.28 -11.66
CA ASP A 11 3.10 28.22 -12.23
C ASP A 11 4.10 27.66 -11.22
N VAL A 12 4.67 28.49 -10.34
CA VAL A 12 5.54 28.03 -9.23
C VAL A 12 4.76 27.28 -8.13
N TYR A 13 3.47 27.59 -7.91
CA TYR A 13 2.60 26.77 -7.05
C TYR A 13 2.19 25.43 -7.72
N ASN A 14 2.24 25.35 -9.05
CA ASN A 14 1.88 24.16 -9.82
C ASN A 14 3.04 23.17 -10.00
N ASP A 15 4.29 23.61 -9.89
CA ASP A 15 5.46 22.73 -9.93
C ASP A 15 5.67 21.95 -8.61
N GLN A 16 4.98 22.35 -7.53
CA GLN A 16 4.84 21.58 -6.30
C GLN A 16 3.66 20.59 -6.30
N GLU A 17 2.81 20.55 -7.35
CA GLU A 17 1.57 19.78 -7.34
C GLU A 17 1.73 18.26 -7.60
N ILE A 18 2.92 17.78 -7.98
CA ILE A 18 3.26 16.35 -7.91
C ILE A 18 3.79 16.06 -6.49
N ILE A 19 2.96 16.27 -5.47
CA ILE A 19 3.23 15.68 -4.15
C ILE A 19 3.07 14.17 -4.34
N GLU A 20 4.21 13.48 -4.37
CA GLU A 20 4.29 12.02 -4.48
C GLU A 20 3.31 11.36 -3.50
N ARG A 21 2.55 10.40 -4.01
CA ARG A 21 1.65 9.54 -3.26
C ARG A 21 2.51 8.65 -2.35
N GLY A 22 2.91 9.21 -1.22
CA GLY A 22 4.07 8.72 -0.45
C GLY A 22 4.08 7.21 -0.20
N ASN A 23 5.25 6.61 -0.28
CA ASN A 23 5.41 5.15 -0.22
C ASN A 23 5.35 4.59 1.22
N TRP A 24 5.15 3.28 1.32
CA TRP A 24 5.44 2.52 2.54
C TRP A 24 6.86 2.76 3.04
N THR A 25 7.07 2.89 4.35
CA THR A 25 8.41 3.14 4.91
C THR A 25 9.30 1.90 4.85
N GLY A 26 8.69 0.71 4.88
CA GLY A 26 9.37 -0.57 4.73
C GLY A 26 8.45 -1.63 4.12
N ARG A 27 9.06 -2.72 3.65
CA ARG A 27 8.32 -3.83 3.03
C ARG A 27 7.44 -4.61 4.03
N LEU A 28 7.88 -4.72 5.27
CA LEU A 28 7.09 -5.36 6.33
C LEU A 28 5.83 -4.55 6.66
N ASP A 29 5.88 -3.21 6.59
CA ASP A 29 4.70 -2.35 6.78
C ASP A 29 3.59 -2.75 5.80
N PHE A 30 3.92 -2.92 4.52
CA PHE A 30 2.98 -3.36 3.49
C PHE A 30 2.45 -4.77 3.74
N ILE A 31 3.34 -5.75 3.94
CA ILE A 31 2.93 -7.16 4.11
C ILE A 31 2.06 -7.32 5.34
N LEU A 32 2.43 -6.73 6.48
CA LEU A 32 1.63 -6.78 7.71
C LEU A 32 0.30 -6.04 7.54
N SER A 33 0.26 -4.93 6.79
CA SER A 33 -1.01 -4.26 6.47
C SER A 33 -1.93 -5.13 5.62
N CYS A 34 -1.39 -5.87 4.63
CA CYS A 34 -2.18 -6.81 3.85
C CYS A 34 -2.62 -8.04 4.67
N ILE A 35 -1.77 -8.55 5.58
CA ILE A 35 -2.14 -9.63 6.50
C ILE A 35 -3.25 -9.15 7.44
N GLY A 36 -3.10 -7.98 8.06
CA GLY A 36 -4.12 -7.42 8.96
C GLY A 36 -5.42 -7.08 8.23
N TYR A 37 -5.36 -6.70 6.95
CA TYR A 37 -6.56 -6.52 6.14
C TYR A 37 -7.30 -7.86 5.91
N ALA A 38 -6.57 -8.90 5.47
CA ALA A 38 -7.16 -10.19 5.15
C ALA A 38 -7.57 -11.00 6.39
N VAL A 39 -6.77 -10.93 7.46
CA VAL A 39 -7.02 -11.61 8.73
C VAL A 39 -7.89 -10.72 9.60
N GLY A 40 -9.20 -10.90 9.49
CA GLY A 40 -10.20 -10.18 10.27
C GLY A 40 -11.02 -11.10 11.16
N LEU A 41 -12.17 -10.58 11.63
CA LEU A 41 -13.09 -11.32 12.48
C LEU A 41 -13.63 -12.59 11.80
N GLY A 42 -13.81 -12.54 10.47
CA GLY A 42 -14.24 -13.67 9.65
C GLY A 42 -13.40 -14.94 9.82
N ASN A 43 -12.09 -14.79 10.05
CA ASN A 43 -11.17 -15.91 10.26
C ASN A 43 -11.43 -16.62 11.59
N VAL A 44 -11.86 -15.90 12.62
CA VAL A 44 -12.06 -16.44 13.97
C VAL A 44 -13.49 -16.94 14.17
N TRP A 45 -14.50 -16.29 13.61
CA TRP A 45 -15.90 -16.66 13.92
C TRP A 45 -16.70 -17.28 12.77
N ARG A 46 -16.29 -17.08 11.51
CA ARG A 46 -17.10 -17.45 10.34
C ARG A 46 -16.52 -18.67 9.66
N PHE A 47 -15.21 -18.69 9.44
CA PHE A 47 -14.56 -19.86 8.87
C PHE A 47 -14.76 -21.12 9.72
N PRO A 48 -14.54 -21.11 11.05
CA PRO A 48 -14.74 -22.31 11.87
C PRO A 48 -16.20 -22.78 11.82
N TYR A 49 -17.15 -21.84 11.86
CA TYR A 49 -18.57 -22.12 11.71
C TYR A 49 -18.90 -22.77 10.35
N LEU A 50 -18.38 -22.24 9.25
CA LEU A 50 -18.62 -22.80 7.91
C LEU A 50 -17.95 -24.17 7.74
N CYS A 51 -16.77 -24.36 8.32
CA CYS A 51 -16.02 -25.62 8.25
C CYS A 51 -16.85 -26.76 8.82
N PHE A 52 -17.35 -26.64 10.05
CA PHE A 52 -18.15 -27.72 10.64
C PHE A 52 -19.48 -27.92 9.91
N ARG A 53 -20.20 -26.83 9.57
CA ARG A 53 -21.52 -26.91 8.93
C ARG A 53 -21.49 -27.65 7.59
N ASN A 54 -20.37 -27.53 6.89
CA ASN A 54 -20.17 -28.02 5.53
C ASN A 54 -19.31 -29.29 5.46
N GLY A 55 -19.32 -30.10 6.52
CA GLY A 55 -18.70 -31.43 6.53
C GLY A 55 -17.33 -31.49 7.20
N GLY A 56 -17.06 -30.58 8.13
CA GLY A 56 -15.85 -30.54 8.95
C GLY A 56 -14.58 -30.51 8.08
N GLY A 57 -13.67 -31.46 8.32
CA GLY A 57 -12.41 -31.54 7.59
C GLY A 57 -12.55 -31.66 6.06
N ALA A 58 -13.68 -32.20 5.56
CA ALA A 58 -13.92 -32.30 4.12
C ALA A 58 -14.04 -30.92 3.44
N PHE A 59 -14.53 -29.90 4.16
CA PHE A 59 -14.70 -28.53 3.66
C PHE A 59 -13.38 -27.86 3.25
N LEU A 60 -12.24 -28.32 3.78
CA LEU A 60 -10.92 -27.79 3.42
C LEU A 60 -10.58 -28.00 1.94
N ILE A 61 -11.15 -29.02 1.30
CA ILE A 61 -10.94 -29.31 -0.13
C ILE A 61 -11.56 -28.23 -1.02
N PRO A 62 -12.89 -27.96 -0.99
CA PRO A 62 -13.47 -26.89 -1.78
C PRO A 62 -12.90 -25.53 -1.39
N TYR A 63 -12.57 -25.30 -0.11
CA TYR A 63 -11.91 -24.07 0.33
C TYR A 63 -10.53 -23.86 -0.33
N ALA A 64 -9.67 -24.87 -0.33
CA ALA A 64 -8.36 -24.81 -0.99
C ALA A 64 -8.47 -24.69 -2.51
N ILE A 65 -9.41 -25.40 -3.14
CA ILE A 65 -9.62 -25.28 -4.59
C ILE A 65 -10.03 -23.86 -4.95
N MET A 66 -11.01 -23.28 -4.24
CA MET A 66 -11.47 -21.90 -4.46
C MET A 66 -10.38 -20.86 -4.21
N LEU A 67 -9.47 -21.11 -3.25
CA LEU A 67 -8.29 -20.29 -3.03
C LEU A 67 -7.40 -20.22 -4.27
N PHE A 68 -7.08 -21.36 -4.90
CA PHE A 68 -6.21 -21.38 -6.08
C PHE A 68 -6.92 -20.90 -7.35
N ILE A 69 -8.20 -21.23 -7.57
CA ILE A 69 -8.86 -20.90 -8.84
C ILE A 69 -9.49 -19.50 -8.87
N ALA A 70 -9.74 -18.87 -7.71
CA ALA A 70 -10.36 -17.55 -7.64
C ALA A 70 -9.63 -16.59 -6.70
N GLY A 71 -9.34 -17.01 -5.46
CA GLY A 71 -8.74 -16.15 -4.43
C GLY A 71 -7.38 -15.56 -4.83
N ILE A 72 -6.37 -16.41 -4.99
CA ILE A 72 -5.00 -16.03 -5.37
C ILE A 72 -4.98 -15.29 -6.73
N PRO A 73 -5.69 -15.74 -7.78
CA PRO A 73 -5.84 -15.00 -9.03
C PRO A 73 -6.30 -13.57 -8.85
N LEU A 74 -7.40 -13.32 -8.15
CA LEU A 74 -7.94 -11.97 -7.95
C LEU A 74 -7.05 -11.13 -7.04
N PHE A 75 -6.46 -11.73 -6.01
CA PHE A 75 -5.55 -11.05 -5.10
C PHE A 75 -4.30 -10.54 -5.84
N PHE A 76 -3.66 -11.40 -6.64
CA PHE A 76 -2.51 -10.99 -7.45
C PHE A 76 -2.88 -9.95 -8.50
N PHE A 77 -4.07 -10.08 -9.09
CA PHE A 77 -4.60 -9.14 -10.05
C PHE A 77 -4.70 -7.73 -9.45
N GLU A 78 -5.40 -7.55 -8.32
CA GLU A 78 -5.57 -6.23 -7.70
C GLU A 78 -4.25 -5.64 -7.22
N LEU A 79 -3.39 -6.45 -6.58
CA LEU A 79 -2.08 -5.97 -6.13
C LEU A 79 -1.22 -5.47 -7.28
N SER A 80 -1.26 -6.17 -8.42
CA SER A 80 -0.51 -5.77 -9.60
C SER A 80 -1.10 -4.51 -10.24
N PHE A 81 -2.42 -4.42 -10.32
CA PHE A 81 -3.10 -3.27 -10.92
C PHE A 81 -2.88 -1.99 -10.10
N GLY A 82 -2.99 -2.07 -8.78
CA GLY A 82 -2.72 -0.96 -7.88
C GLY A 82 -1.25 -0.54 -7.88
N GLN A 83 -0.32 -1.49 -7.76
CA GLN A 83 1.12 -1.20 -7.74
C GLN A 83 1.61 -0.57 -9.06
N PHE A 84 1.12 -1.05 -10.20
CA PHE A 84 1.57 -0.56 -11.51
C PHE A 84 1.26 0.93 -11.72
N ALA A 85 0.02 1.33 -11.45
CA ALA A 85 -0.42 2.69 -11.69
C ALA A 85 -0.03 3.66 -10.56
N SER A 86 0.20 3.13 -9.35
CA SER A 86 0.28 3.93 -8.12
C SER A 86 -0.89 4.92 -8.01
N GLN A 87 -2.10 4.47 -8.33
CA GLN A 87 -3.34 5.24 -8.27
C GLN A 87 -4.40 4.60 -7.37
N GLY A 88 -5.37 5.40 -6.93
CA GLY A 88 -6.47 4.95 -6.08
C GLY A 88 -7.49 4.12 -6.86
N PRO A 89 -8.44 3.48 -6.15
CA PRO A 89 -9.40 2.54 -6.75
C PRO A 89 -10.26 3.18 -7.84
N ILE A 90 -10.49 4.50 -7.81
CA ILE A 90 -11.25 5.22 -8.85
C ILE A 90 -10.35 5.60 -10.04
N THR A 91 -9.21 6.23 -9.77
CA THR A 91 -8.35 6.81 -10.82
C THR A 91 -7.59 5.78 -11.63
N VAL A 92 -7.31 4.60 -11.05
CA VAL A 92 -6.69 3.46 -11.73
C VAL A 92 -7.49 3.01 -12.97
N TRP A 93 -8.80 3.25 -12.99
CA TRP A 93 -9.65 2.94 -14.15
C TRP A 93 -9.50 3.92 -15.31
N ALA A 94 -8.58 4.88 -15.24
CA ALA A 94 -8.07 5.56 -16.43
C ALA A 94 -7.53 4.57 -17.48
N ALA A 95 -7.18 3.34 -17.07
CA ALA A 95 -6.92 2.20 -17.96
C ALA A 95 -8.06 1.90 -18.93
N ASN A 96 -9.30 2.01 -18.46
CA ASN A 96 -10.52 1.73 -19.20
C ASN A 96 -11.66 2.61 -18.65
N PRO A 97 -11.82 3.84 -19.17
CA PRO A 97 -12.82 4.80 -18.69
C PRO A 97 -14.25 4.27 -18.64
N MET A 98 -14.62 3.37 -19.57
CA MET A 98 -15.94 2.72 -19.59
C MET A 98 -16.25 1.99 -18.27
N PHE A 99 -15.24 1.39 -17.64
CA PHE A 99 -15.37 0.63 -16.40
C PHE A 99 -14.97 1.45 -15.16
N MET A 100 -14.80 2.77 -15.27
CA MET A 100 -14.45 3.64 -14.14
C MET A 100 -15.45 3.60 -12.97
N GLY A 101 -16.70 3.20 -13.22
CA GLY A 101 -17.68 2.98 -12.17
C GLY A 101 -17.35 1.82 -11.23
N VAL A 102 -16.48 0.87 -11.62
CA VAL A 102 -16.00 -0.22 -10.75
C VAL A 102 -15.26 0.35 -9.55
N GLY A 103 -14.39 1.34 -9.76
CA GLY A 103 -13.68 2.01 -8.67
C GLY A 103 -14.60 2.76 -7.71
N TRP A 104 -15.65 3.40 -8.24
CA TRP A 104 -16.68 4.04 -7.41
C TRP A 104 -17.49 3.03 -6.61
N ALA A 105 -17.80 1.87 -7.20
CA ALA A 105 -18.46 0.76 -6.53
C ALA A 105 -17.60 0.23 -5.38
N MET A 106 -16.29 0.00 -5.59
CA MET A 106 -15.33 -0.41 -4.55
C MET A 106 -15.31 0.56 -3.37
N VAL A 107 -15.22 1.87 -3.63
CA VAL A 107 -15.25 2.90 -2.59
C VAL A 107 -16.56 2.89 -1.82
N MET A 108 -17.70 2.74 -2.51
CA MET A 108 -19.00 2.73 -1.84
C MET A 108 -19.20 1.47 -0.99
N ILE A 109 -18.80 0.30 -1.48
CA ILE A 109 -18.88 -0.96 -0.71
C ILE A 109 -17.99 -0.85 0.53
N SER A 110 -16.74 -0.39 0.38
CA SER A 110 -15.84 -0.16 1.51
C SER A 110 -16.42 0.83 2.53
N ALA A 111 -17.11 1.89 2.09
CA ALA A 111 -17.78 2.83 3.00
C ALA A 111 -18.97 2.21 3.75
N MET A 112 -19.81 1.43 3.06
CA MET A 112 -20.95 0.73 3.66
C MET A 112 -20.49 -0.27 4.72
N VAL A 113 -19.47 -1.08 4.40
CA VAL A 113 -18.95 -2.10 5.32
C VAL A 113 -18.21 -1.47 6.49
N SER A 114 -17.38 -0.46 6.23
CA SER A 114 -16.69 0.31 7.26
C SER A 114 -17.64 0.85 8.33
N ALA A 115 -18.86 1.24 7.95
CA ALA A 115 -19.84 1.77 8.89
C ALA A 115 -20.32 0.74 9.92
N TYR A 116 -20.75 -0.46 9.52
CA TYR A 116 -21.22 -1.48 10.46
C TYR A 116 -20.07 -2.25 11.12
N TYR A 117 -18.96 -2.44 10.40
CA TYR A 117 -17.80 -3.14 10.94
C TYR A 117 -17.22 -2.40 12.15
N ASN A 118 -17.25 -1.06 12.14
CA ASN A 118 -16.84 -0.28 13.31
C ASN A 118 -17.82 -0.39 14.50
N VAL A 119 -19.08 -0.75 14.27
CA VAL A 119 -20.03 -1.06 15.35
C VAL A 119 -19.66 -2.38 16.03
N ILE A 120 -19.11 -3.34 15.27
CA ILE A 120 -18.57 -4.58 15.84
C ILE A 120 -17.32 -4.30 16.69
N ILE A 121 -16.42 -3.44 16.20
CA ILE A 121 -15.25 -2.96 16.97
C ILE A 121 -15.71 -2.26 18.26
N MET A 122 -16.80 -1.50 18.20
CA MET A 122 -17.41 -0.88 19.37
C MET A 122 -17.86 -1.91 20.41
N TYR A 123 -18.50 -3.02 20.02
CA TYR A 123 -18.84 -4.09 20.96
C TYR A 123 -17.59 -4.72 21.58
N ALA A 124 -16.52 -4.92 20.79
CA ALA A 124 -15.26 -5.42 21.31
C ALA A 124 -14.65 -4.46 22.35
N ILE A 125 -14.66 -3.15 22.09
CA ILE A 125 -14.23 -2.12 23.06
C ILE A 125 -15.08 -2.19 24.33
N TYR A 126 -16.40 -2.28 24.21
CA TYR A 126 -17.30 -2.37 25.35
C TYR A 126 -16.95 -3.56 26.25
N TYR A 127 -16.91 -4.77 25.68
CA TYR A 127 -16.60 -5.99 26.43
C TYR A 127 -15.16 -6.02 26.96
N MET A 128 -14.20 -5.46 26.23
CA MET A 128 -12.82 -5.29 26.69
C MET A 128 -12.76 -4.40 27.93
N MET A 129 -13.46 -3.26 27.93
CA MET A 129 -13.50 -2.34 29.08
C MET A 129 -14.21 -2.96 30.28
N VAL A 130 -15.32 -3.68 30.06
CA VAL A 130 -16.01 -4.41 31.13
C VAL A 130 -15.09 -5.49 31.73
N SER A 131 -14.40 -6.26 30.89
CA SER A 131 -13.45 -7.28 31.37
C SER A 131 -12.29 -6.68 32.16
N PHE A 132 -11.79 -5.52 31.74
CA PHE A 132 -10.70 -4.80 32.42
C PHE A 132 -11.11 -4.30 33.81
N VAL A 133 -12.29 -3.70 33.93
CA VAL A 133 -12.82 -3.21 35.22
C VAL A 133 -13.08 -4.37 36.19
N ASN A 134 -13.40 -5.55 35.67
CA ASN A 134 -13.69 -6.75 36.45
C ASN A 134 -12.48 -7.70 36.62
N LEU A 135 -11.24 -7.24 36.45
CA LEU A 135 -10.04 -8.08 36.61
C LEU A 135 -9.93 -8.74 37.99
N ASP A 136 -10.32 -8.03 39.06
CA ASP A 136 -10.27 -8.50 40.45
C ASP A 136 -11.61 -9.09 40.93
N THR A 137 -12.64 -9.13 40.06
CA THR A 137 -13.99 -9.58 40.40
C THR A 137 -14.49 -10.61 39.39
N LYS A 138 -15.78 -11.00 39.50
CA LYS A 138 -16.40 -11.89 38.52
C LYS A 138 -16.87 -11.10 37.31
N LEU A 139 -16.88 -11.75 36.14
CA LEU A 139 -17.43 -11.20 34.92
C LEU A 139 -18.95 -11.06 35.03
N PRO A 140 -19.57 -9.98 34.53
CA PRO A 140 -21.02 -9.78 34.63
C PRO A 140 -21.85 -10.87 33.97
N TRP A 141 -21.36 -11.45 32.88
CA TRP A 141 -22.03 -12.54 32.15
C TRP A 141 -21.71 -13.94 32.67
N ALA A 142 -21.08 -14.07 33.85
CA ALA A 142 -20.81 -15.38 34.46
C ALA A 142 -21.99 -15.91 35.28
N GLU A 143 -22.94 -15.04 35.66
CA GLU A 143 -24.06 -15.34 36.56
C GLU A 143 -25.34 -14.68 36.03
N CYS A 144 -26.50 -15.25 36.38
CA CYS A 144 -27.80 -14.66 36.05
C CYS A 144 -28.13 -13.54 37.05
N ASP A 145 -27.82 -12.29 36.71
CA ASP A 145 -28.10 -11.14 37.58
C ASP A 145 -29.57 -10.72 37.49
N PRO A 146 -30.30 -10.58 38.61
CA PRO A 146 -31.70 -10.15 38.63
C PRO A 146 -32.00 -8.80 37.95
N GLU A 147 -31.00 -7.91 37.76
CA GLU A 147 -31.20 -6.60 37.11
C GLU A 147 -31.64 -6.75 35.64
N TRP A 148 -31.12 -7.76 34.94
CA TRP A 148 -31.36 -7.95 33.52
C TRP A 148 -31.84 -9.36 33.15
N ALA A 149 -31.54 -10.36 33.97
CA ALA A 149 -31.87 -11.76 33.69
C ALA A 149 -33.35 -12.07 33.91
N THR A 150 -33.88 -13.01 33.13
CA THR A 150 -35.21 -13.57 33.29
C THR A 150 -35.18 -14.88 34.06
N ASN A 151 -36.36 -15.43 34.36
CA ASN A 151 -36.49 -16.76 34.96
C ASN A 151 -36.03 -17.89 34.02
N LEU A 152 -35.76 -17.60 32.75
CA LEU A 152 -35.24 -18.56 31.76
C LEU A 152 -33.71 -18.63 31.76
N CYS A 153 -33.04 -17.69 32.44
CA CYS A 153 -31.58 -17.70 32.57
C CYS A 153 -31.13 -18.87 33.44
N ARG A 154 -30.18 -19.66 32.93
CA ARG A 154 -29.63 -20.81 33.64
C ARG A 154 -28.11 -20.83 33.61
N GLN A 155 -27.51 -20.79 34.79
CA GLN A 155 -26.06 -20.92 34.97
C GLN A 155 -25.60 -22.40 35.06
N GLU A 156 -26.44 -23.26 35.65
CA GLU A 156 -26.17 -24.68 35.85
C GLU A 156 -26.15 -25.48 34.54
N ALA A 157 -25.35 -26.55 34.50
CA ALA A 157 -25.32 -27.48 33.37
C ALA A 157 -26.69 -28.16 33.15
N TYR A 158 -26.96 -28.58 31.91
CA TYR A 158 -28.17 -29.36 31.62
C TYR A 158 -28.10 -30.71 32.34
N PRO A 159 -29.18 -31.12 33.02
CA PRO A 159 -29.17 -32.35 33.79
C PRO A 159 -28.92 -33.56 32.87
N ASN A 160 -27.93 -34.38 33.21
CA ASN A 160 -27.73 -35.66 32.56
C ASN A 160 -28.70 -36.69 33.17
N PHE A 161 -29.92 -36.75 32.64
CA PHE A 161 -30.95 -37.67 33.14
C PHE A 161 -30.52 -39.14 33.12
N ALA A 162 -29.61 -39.54 32.22
CA ALA A 162 -29.10 -40.91 32.14
C ALA A 162 -28.17 -41.29 33.30
N SER A 163 -27.50 -40.31 33.92
CA SER A 163 -26.62 -40.54 35.08
C SER A 163 -27.29 -40.30 36.44
N MET A 164 -28.53 -39.80 36.45
CA MET A 164 -29.28 -39.57 37.69
C MET A 164 -29.94 -40.86 38.15
N THR A 165 -29.78 -41.21 39.43
CA THR A 165 -30.40 -42.41 40.04
C THR A 165 -31.58 -42.08 40.96
N ASN A 166 -31.76 -40.82 41.32
CA ASN A 166 -32.82 -40.36 42.23
C ASN A 166 -34.04 -39.85 41.44
N ASP A 167 -35.13 -40.62 41.47
CA ASP A 167 -36.40 -40.31 40.78
C ASP A 167 -36.97 -38.93 41.15
N SER A 168 -36.83 -38.52 42.41
CA SER A 168 -37.30 -37.22 42.91
C SER A 168 -36.51 -36.05 42.30
N GLU A 169 -35.20 -36.21 42.13
CA GLU A 169 -34.35 -35.18 41.52
C GLU A 169 -34.55 -35.12 40.01
N ILE A 170 -34.71 -36.27 39.34
CA ILE A 170 -35.06 -36.33 37.92
C ILE A 170 -36.36 -35.60 37.67
N LYS A 171 -37.40 -35.84 38.48
CA LYS A 171 -38.67 -35.12 38.39
C LYS A 171 -38.47 -33.62 38.58
N LYS A 172 -37.78 -33.21 39.64
CA LYS A 172 -37.52 -31.79 39.95
C LYS A 172 -36.80 -31.08 38.80
N GLU A 173 -35.77 -31.69 38.23
CA GLU A 173 -35.02 -31.13 37.10
C GLU A 173 -35.82 -31.16 35.80
N ALA A 174 -36.55 -32.23 35.51
CA ALA A 174 -37.44 -32.30 34.36
C ALA A 174 -38.57 -31.25 34.43
N PHE A 175 -39.06 -30.91 35.63
CA PHE A 175 -40.02 -29.81 35.81
C PHE A 175 -39.41 -28.44 35.57
N ARG A 176 -38.16 -28.21 36.00
CA ARG A 176 -37.44 -26.95 35.74
C ARG A 176 -37.18 -26.70 34.24
N LEU A 177 -37.16 -27.76 33.43
CA LEU A 177 -36.96 -27.69 31.99
C LEU A 177 -38.25 -27.45 31.18
N LYS A 178 -39.45 -27.45 31.78
CA LYS A 178 -40.73 -27.39 31.05
C LYS A 178 -41.54 -26.15 31.35
N ASP A 179 -42.19 -25.62 30.31
CA ASP A 179 -43.13 -24.50 30.41
C ASP A 179 -44.45 -24.94 31.08
N THR A 180 -45.06 -24.08 31.90
CA THR A 180 -46.35 -24.33 32.56
C THR A 180 -47.46 -24.58 31.55
N MET A 181 -47.49 -23.85 30.42
CA MET A 181 -48.46 -24.09 29.34
C MET A 181 -48.21 -25.42 28.60
N CYS A 182 -46.96 -25.89 28.56
CA CYS A 182 -46.62 -27.16 27.89
C CYS A 182 -46.91 -28.37 28.80
N LEU A 183 -46.69 -28.23 30.10
CA LEU A 183 -47.13 -29.18 31.11
C LEU A 183 -48.66 -29.39 31.05
N GLU A 184 -49.43 -28.33 30.86
CA GLU A 184 -50.89 -28.39 30.64
C GLU A 184 -51.29 -29.14 29.36
N LYS A 185 -50.52 -29.03 28.28
CA LYS A 185 -50.76 -29.80 27.03
C LYS A 185 -50.37 -31.27 27.13
N LEU A 186 -49.40 -31.62 27.97
CA LEU A 186 -49.00 -33.02 28.21
C LEU A 186 -49.96 -33.78 29.14
N LEU A 187 -50.57 -33.07 30.09
CA LEU A 187 -51.51 -33.61 31.07
C LEU A 187 -52.69 -34.41 30.48
N PRO A 188 -53.36 -34.01 29.37
CA PRO A 188 -54.43 -34.82 28.77
C PRO A 188 -53.93 -36.18 28.23
N ASN A 189 -52.79 -36.23 27.53
CA ASN A 189 -52.22 -37.49 27.01
C ASN A 189 -51.74 -38.43 28.14
N ILE A 190 -51.26 -37.87 29.26
CA ILE A 190 -50.87 -38.65 30.43
C ILE A 190 -52.10 -39.15 31.18
N SER A 191 -53.18 -38.39 31.24
CA SER A 191 -54.41 -38.80 31.95
C SER A 191 -55.17 -39.94 31.26
N GLU A 192 -55.12 -40.03 29.93
CA GLU A 192 -55.62 -41.20 29.18
C GLU A 192 -54.76 -42.46 29.40
N ALA A 193 -53.44 -42.30 29.55
CA ALA A 193 -52.52 -43.43 29.81
C ALA A 193 -52.53 -43.89 31.29
N ALA A 194 -52.85 -42.99 32.23
CA ALA A 194 -52.73 -43.23 33.67
C ALA A 194 -54.02 -43.67 34.39
N GLY A 195 -55.19 -43.67 33.72
CA GLY A 195 -56.45 -44.13 34.30
C GLY A 195 -56.96 -43.25 35.45
N ALA A 196 -57.81 -42.28 35.11
CA ALA A 196 -58.71 -41.53 36.01
C ALA A 196 -58.21 -41.25 37.45
N MET A 197 -57.38 -40.20 37.61
CA MET A 197 -57.15 -39.55 38.91
C MET A 197 -57.34 -38.02 38.85
N PRO A 198 -57.72 -37.34 39.96
CA PRO A 198 -58.16 -35.94 39.95
C PRO A 198 -57.01 -34.94 39.77
N ALA A 199 -57.30 -33.87 39.04
CA ALA A 199 -56.39 -32.94 38.35
C ALA A 199 -55.53 -31.98 39.21
N TYR A 200 -55.17 -32.31 40.45
CA TYR A 200 -54.16 -31.52 41.19
C TYR A 200 -53.17 -32.34 42.01
N ALA A 201 -53.44 -33.63 42.26
CA ALA A 201 -52.49 -34.56 42.88
C ALA A 201 -51.51 -35.19 41.87
N THR A 202 -51.68 -34.90 40.58
CA THR A 202 -51.25 -35.76 39.46
C THR A 202 -49.87 -35.43 38.86
N ILE A 203 -49.12 -34.47 39.42
CA ILE A 203 -47.85 -34.01 38.82
C ILE A 203 -46.63 -34.75 39.38
N MET A 204 -46.61 -35.07 40.68
CA MET A 204 -45.50 -35.82 41.33
C MET A 204 -45.54 -37.34 41.05
N ASP A 205 -46.70 -37.87 40.63
CA ASP A 205 -46.92 -39.30 40.37
C ASP A 205 -46.59 -39.74 38.93
N ILE A 206 -46.23 -38.79 38.05
CA ILE A 206 -45.86 -39.11 36.67
C ILE A 206 -44.52 -39.86 36.67
N PRO A 207 -44.40 -41.05 36.04
CA PRO A 207 -43.14 -41.75 35.91
C PRO A 207 -42.04 -40.88 35.27
N SER A 208 -40.86 -40.83 35.89
CA SER A 208 -39.74 -39.98 35.45
C SER A 208 -39.31 -40.26 34.01
N ASN A 209 -39.34 -41.51 33.58
CA ASN A 209 -39.08 -41.92 32.19
C ASN A 209 -40.05 -41.28 31.17
N LEU A 210 -41.32 -41.12 31.52
CA LEU A 210 -42.33 -40.49 30.64
C LEU A 210 -42.16 -38.97 30.60
N LEU A 211 -41.78 -38.36 31.72
CA LEU A 211 -41.44 -36.94 31.80
C LEU A 211 -40.21 -36.61 30.95
N VAL A 212 -39.17 -37.44 31.02
CA VAL A 212 -37.91 -37.29 30.26
C VAL A 212 -38.09 -37.61 28.78
N HIS A 213 -38.88 -38.62 28.41
CA HIS A 213 -39.08 -38.97 26.98
C HIS A 213 -39.80 -37.86 26.19
N ASN A 214 -40.63 -37.05 26.86
CA ASN A 214 -41.37 -35.94 26.25
C ASN A 214 -40.76 -34.56 26.56
N THR A 215 -39.50 -34.46 27.02
CA THR A 215 -38.84 -33.15 27.17
C THR A 215 -38.71 -32.45 25.81
N SER A 216 -38.35 -33.20 24.76
CA SER A 216 -38.13 -32.68 23.39
C SER A 216 -39.32 -31.95 22.76
N SER A 217 -40.55 -32.16 23.25
CA SER A 217 -41.77 -31.51 22.72
C SER A 217 -42.15 -30.23 23.48
N CYS A 218 -41.48 -29.96 24.60
CA CYS A 218 -41.89 -28.98 25.61
C CYS A 218 -40.74 -28.26 26.32
N ASP A 219 -39.53 -28.33 25.75
CA ASP A 219 -38.35 -27.71 26.35
C ASP A 219 -38.55 -26.19 26.43
N LEU A 220 -38.38 -25.64 27.63
CA LEU A 220 -38.12 -24.21 27.80
C LEU A 220 -36.84 -23.88 27.05
N ASP A 221 -36.87 -22.83 26.23
CA ASP A 221 -35.68 -22.28 25.60
C ASP A 221 -34.83 -21.54 26.64
N LEU A 222 -34.19 -22.34 27.48
CA LEU A 222 -33.34 -21.89 28.57
C LEU A 222 -32.08 -21.23 28.01
N LYS A 223 -31.84 -20.01 28.47
CA LYS A 223 -30.74 -19.17 27.99
C LYS A 223 -29.57 -19.20 28.94
N VAL A 224 -28.36 -19.19 28.37
CA VAL A 224 -27.13 -19.02 29.16
C VAL A 224 -26.99 -17.56 29.62
N PRO A 225 -26.28 -17.28 30.72
CA PRO A 225 -26.16 -15.92 31.24
C PRO A 225 -25.57 -14.93 30.24
N SER A 226 -24.63 -15.37 29.38
CA SER A 226 -24.05 -14.53 28.34
C SER A 226 -25.05 -14.09 27.25
N ASP A 227 -26.03 -14.93 26.92
CA ASP A 227 -27.05 -14.61 25.91
C ASP A 227 -27.98 -13.50 26.43
N GLU A 228 -28.48 -13.66 27.66
CA GLU A 228 -29.31 -12.62 28.26
C GLU A 228 -28.53 -11.35 28.59
N TYR A 229 -27.26 -11.45 28.98
CA TYR A 229 -26.40 -10.28 29.12
C TYR A 229 -26.27 -9.52 27.79
N TRP A 230 -26.02 -10.23 26.68
CA TRP A 230 -25.95 -9.63 25.35
C TRP A 230 -27.28 -9.02 24.92
N THR A 231 -28.35 -9.80 24.89
CA THR A 231 -29.65 -9.40 24.35
C THR A 231 -30.39 -8.40 25.23
N ARG A 232 -30.32 -8.54 26.56
CA ARG A 232 -31.12 -7.74 27.50
C ARG A 232 -30.35 -6.59 28.13
N PHE A 233 -29.07 -6.76 28.45
CA PHE A 233 -28.29 -5.70 29.10
C PHE A 233 -27.51 -4.83 28.11
N VAL A 234 -26.73 -5.46 27.21
CA VAL A 234 -25.88 -4.73 26.25
C VAL A 234 -26.72 -4.09 25.15
N LEU A 235 -27.51 -4.91 24.44
CA LEU A 235 -28.36 -4.45 23.35
C LEU A 235 -29.64 -3.79 23.84
N ARG A 236 -30.24 -4.30 24.94
CA ARG A 236 -31.59 -3.95 25.40
C ARG A 236 -32.66 -4.23 24.35
N LEU A 237 -32.50 -5.34 23.63
CA LEU A 237 -33.35 -5.74 22.51
C LEU A 237 -34.81 -5.96 22.92
N HIS A 238 -35.04 -6.43 24.16
CA HIS A 238 -36.38 -6.63 24.72
C HIS A 238 -37.22 -5.36 24.86
N GLU A 239 -36.62 -4.17 24.68
CA GLU A 239 -37.30 -2.87 24.70
C GLU A 239 -37.62 -2.36 23.28
N SER A 240 -37.37 -3.16 22.25
CA SER A 240 -37.66 -2.85 20.85
C SER A 240 -38.68 -3.84 20.29
N ASP A 241 -39.72 -3.32 19.64
CA ASP A 241 -40.79 -4.12 19.03
C ASP A 241 -40.44 -4.60 17.60
N GLY A 242 -39.15 -4.66 17.26
CA GLY A 242 -38.65 -5.08 15.94
C GLY A 242 -38.08 -3.95 15.09
N PHE A 243 -37.88 -4.21 13.79
CA PHE A 243 -37.23 -3.27 12.86
C PHE A 243 -37.99 -1.95 12.67
N ASP A 244 -39.33 -1.96 12.76
CA ASP A 244 -40.17 -0.76 12.69
C ASP A 244 -39.96 0.20 13.88
N ALA A 245 -39.53 -0.36 15.03
CA ALA A 245 -39.43 0.34 16.30
C ALA A 245 -38.09 0.04 16.98
N ILE A 246 -36.99 0.45 16.34
CA ILE A 246 -35.62 0.24 16.84
C ILE A 246 -35.31 0.92 18.19
N GLY A 247 -36.19 1.80 18.67
CA GLY A 247 -36.06 2.45 19.97
C GLY A 247 -34.99 3.55 20.04
N GLY A 248 -34.72 4.03 21.25
CA GLY A 248 -33.76 5.11 21.52
C GLY A 248 -32.29 4.67 21.47
N LEU A 249 -31.38 5.64 21.42
CA LEU A 249 -29.93 5.39 21.43
C LEU A 249 -29.43 4.89 22.79
N SER A 250 -28.58 3.87 22.79
CA SER A 250 -27.87 3.43 24.00
C SER A 250 -26.66 4.33 24.26
N LEU A 251 -26.69 5.12 25.33
CA LEU A 251 -25.58 6.05 25.66
C LEU A 251 -24.24 5.32 25.81
N LYS A 252 -24.23 4.13 26.45
CA LYS A 252 -23.03 3.31 26.67
C LYS A 252 -22.38 2.92 25.33
N LEU A 253 -23.18 2.44 24.37
CA LEU A 253 -22.71 2.03 23.04
C LEU A 253 -22.32 3.23 22.18
N THR A 254 -23.06 4.34 22.25
CA THR A 254 -22.73 5.58 21.53
C THR A 254 -21.35 6.13 21.94
N ILE A 255 -21.01 6.12 23.23
CA ILE A 255 -19.69 6.54 23.71
C ILE A 255 -18.60 5.60 23.18
N CYS A 256 -18.84 4.28 23.21
CA CYS A 256 -17.88 3.31 22.68
C CYS A 256 -17.71 3.44 21.16
N LEU A 257 -18.78 3.76 20.41
CA LEU A 257 -18.73 4.00 18.96
C LEU A 257 -17.93 5.25 18.64
N PHE A 258 -18.14 6.32 19.42
CA PHE A 258 -17.36 7.55 19.30
C PHE A 258 -15.87 7.28 19.55
N LEU A 259 -15.55 6.50 20.59
CA LEU A 259 -14.17 6.09 20.87
C LEU A 259 -13.57 5.27 19.72
N ALA A 260 -14.33 4.32 19.16
CA ALA A 260 -13.89 3.53 18.01
C ALA A 260 -13.49 4.43 16.83
N TRP A 261 -14.34 5.38 16.43
CA TRP A 261 -14.04 6.31 15.33
C TRP A 261 -12.88 7.26 15.63
N ILE A 262 -12.71 7.70 16.88
CA ILE A 262 -11.54 8.47 17.31
C ILE A 262 -10.25 7.67 17.11
N ILE A 263 -10.24 6.40 17.50
CA ILE A 263 -9.07 5.52 17.34
C ILE A 263 -8.74 5.37 15.85
N ILE A 264 -9.73 5.10 15.00
CA ILE A 264 -9.54 5.03 13.54
C ILE A 264 -8.95 6.33 12.98
N PHE A 265 -9.46 7.50 13.40
CA PHE A 265 -8.94 8.79 12.97
C PHE A 265 -7.45 8.95 13.31
N PHE A 266 -7.05 8.69 14.56
CA PHE A 266 -5.65 8.84 14.96
C PHE A 266 -4.73 7.84 14.25
N CYS A 267 -5.18 6.60 14.02
CA CYS A 267 -4.42 5.61 13.28
C CYS A 267 -4.21 5.99 11.80
N LEU A 268 -5.18 6.67 11.18
CA LEU A 268 -5.16 7.04 9.76
C LEU A 268 -4.78 8.51 9.48
N MET A 269 -4.56 9.34 10.50
CA MET A 269 -4.29 10.78 10.33
C MET A 269 -3.09 11.07 9.42
N LYS A 270 -2.07 10.20 9.37
CA LYS A 270 -0.93 10.31 8.43
C LYS A 270 -0.98 9.29 7.29
N GLY A 271 -2.14 8.68 7.04
CA GLY A 271 -2.35 7.58 6.10
C GLY A 271 -1.46 6.37 6.41
N VAL A 272 -0.99 5.70 5.35
CA VAL A 272 -0.13 4.50 5.41
C VAL A 272 1.15 4.65 6.25
N LYS A 273 1.65 5.88 6.47
CA LYS A 273 2.82 6.10 7.33
C LYS A 273 2.53 5.91 8.82
N SER A 274 1.28 6.12 9.24
CA SER A 274 0.83 5.89 10.62
C SER A 274 0.29 4.48 10.79
N SER A 275 -0.68 4.08 9.94
CA SER A 275 -1.27 2.74 10.02
C SER A 275 -0.21 1.64 9.81
N GLY A 276 0.72 1.83 8.88
CA GLY A 276 1.85 0.91 8.64
C GLY A 276 2.78 0.69 9.85
N LYS A 277 2.73 1.54 10.87
CA LYS A 277 3.44 1.32 12.15
C LYS A 277 2.57 0.66 13.22
N VAL A 278 1.30 1.02 13.27
CA VAL A 278 0.33 0.41 14.20
C VAL A 278 0.16 -1.09 13.91
N VAL A 279 0.14 -1.49 12.63
CA VAL A 279 -0.02 -2.89 12.18
C VAL A 279 1.06 -3.85 12.70
N TYR A 280 2.22 -3.37 13.13
CA TYR A 280 3.22 -4.26 13.75
C TYR A 280 2.68 -4.89 15.03
N PHE A 281 1.89 -4.14 15.79
CA PHE A 281 1.25 -4.65 16.99
C PHE A 281 -0.09 -5.28 16.63
N THR A 282 -0.97 -4.57 15.93
CA THR A 282 -2.34 -5.03 15.70
C THR A 282 -2.45 -6.27 14.83
N ALA A 283 -1.51 -6.50 13.89
CA ALA A 283 -1.52 -7.70 13.07
C ALA A 283 -0.80 -8.89 13.71
N THR A 284 0.11 -8.68 14.66
CA THR A 284 0.89 -9.77 15.28
C THR A 284 0.35 -10.21 16.64
N PHE A 285 -0.21 -9.28 17.41
CA PHE A 285 -0.76 -9.55 18.73
C PHE A 285 -1.87 -10.62 18.72
N PRO A 286 -2.80 -10.64 17.75
CA PRO A 286 -3.80 -11.70 17.66
C PRO A 286 -3.22 -13.11 17.62
N TYR A 287 -2.07 -13.31 16.97
CA TYR A 287 -1.42 -14.62 16.92
C TYR A 287 -0.92 -15.07 18.30
N LEU A 288 -0.38 -14.15 19.10
CA LEU A 288 0.03 -14.46 20.47
C LEU A 288 -1.17 -14.95 21.31
N ILE A 289 -2.31 -14.28 21.17
CA ILE A 289 -3.53 -14.62 21.89
C ILE A 289 -4.15 -15.92 21.36
N LEU A 290 -4.19 -16.13 20.04
CA LEU A 290 -4.67 -17.38 19.45
C LEU A 290 -3.83 -18.58 19.90
N ILE A 291 -2.50 -18.43 19.97
CA ILE A 291 -1.61 -19.49 20.49
C ILE A 291 -1.90 -19.74 21.97
N ALA A 292 -2.02 -18.68 22.79
CA ALA A 292 -2.33 -18.83 24.22
C ALA A 292 -3.69 -19.48 24.45
N LEU A 293 -4.73 -19.08 23.71
CA LEU A 293 -6.07 -19.66 23.76
C LEU A 293 -6.10 -21.09 23.26
N LEU A 294 -5.31 -21.44 22.24
CA LEU A 294 -5.20 -22.82 21.77
C LEU A 294 -4.54 -23.71 22.82
N ILE A 295 -3.41 -23.30 23.37
CA ILE A 295 -2.73 -24.04 24.46
C ILE A 295 -3.71 -24.20 25.63
N ARG A 296 -4.39 -23.12 26.01
CA ARG A 296 -5.36 -23.17 27.10
C ARG A 296 -6.52 -24.11 26.76
N GLY A 297 -7.13 -23.97 25.59
CA GLY A 297 -8.26 -24.79 25.13
C GLY A 297 -7.93 -26.27 25.12
N LEU A 298 -6.75 -26.67 24.62
CA LEU A 298 -6.30 -28.07 24.60
C LEU A 298 -5.96 -28.63 25.99
N THR A 299 -5.79 -27.79 27.02
CA THR A 299 -5.61 -28.26 28.41
C THR A 299 -6.92 -28.42 29.18
N LEU A 300 -8.05 -28.02 28.60
CA LEU A 300 -9.36 -28.11 29.25
C LEU A 300 -10.00 -29.48 29.00
N GLU A 301 -10.76 -29.98 29.98
CA GLU A 301 -11.47 -31.25 29.87
C GLU A 301 -12.62 -31.15 28.85
N GLY A 302 -12.73 -32.12 27.93
CA GLY A 302 -13.76 -32.10 26.89
C GLY A 302 -13.37 -31.41 25.58
N HIS A 303 -12.13 -30.88 25.49
CA HIS A 303 -11.63 -30.22 24.28
C HIS A 303 -11.64 -31.14 23.06
N GLU A 304 -11.41 -32.43 23.27
CA GLU A 304 -11.34 -33.46 22.24
C GLU A 304 -12.64 -33.56 21.44
N LYS A 305 -13.80 -33.44 22.09
CA LYS A 305 -15.11 -33.47 21.41
C LYS A 305 -15.25 -32.35 20.39
N GLY A 306 -14.77 -31.16 20.73
CA GLY A 306 -14.83 -30.02 19.84
C GLY A 306 -13.85 -30.13 18.67
N VAL A 307 -12.61 -30.57 18.93
CA VAL A 307 -11.60 -30.78 17.89
C VAL A 307 -12.02 -31.89 16.92
N GLU A 308 -12.57 -32.99 17.44
CA GLU A 308 -13.14 -34.07 16.63
C GLU A 308 -14.30 -33.55 15.79
N PHE A 309 -15.22 -32.76 16.38
CA PHE A 309 -16.34 -32.17 15.67
C PHE A 309 -15.91 -31.22 14.54
N TYR A 310 -14.81 -30.49 14.72
CA TYR A 310 -14.25 -29.60 13.70
C TYR A 310 -13.58 -30.34 12.53
N MET A 311 -12.82 -31.40 12.82
CA MET A 311 -11.96 -32.06 11.83
C MET A 311 -12.51 -33.36 11.23
N THR A 312 -13.58 -33.92 11.80
CA THR A 312 -14.23 -35.12 11.24
C THR A 312 -14.78 -34.81 9.85
N ALA A 313 -14.36 -35.59 8.85
CA ALA A 313 -14.70 -35.34 7.45
C ALA A 313 -16.00 -36.08 7.06
N ASP A 314 -17.01 -35.32 6.67
CA ASP A 314 -18.22 -35.85 6.03
C ASP A 314 -18.12 -35.68 4.51
N TRP A 315 -17.80 -36.78 3.82
CA TRP A 315 -17.60 -36.80 2.38
C TRP A 315 -18.90 -36.63 1.57
N GLU A 316 -20.05 -36.96 2.16
CA GLU A 316 -21.33 -36.84 1.47
C GLU A 316 -21.72 -35.37 1.26
N LYS A 317 -21.29 -34.49 2.17
CA LYS A 317 -21.50 -33.03 2.06
C LYS A 317 -20.84 -32.42 0.82
N LEU A 318 -19.76 -33.00 0.28
CA LEU A 318 -19.11 -32.48 -0.93
C LEU A 318 -19.98 -32.58 -2.19
N LYS A 319 -21.03 -33.41 -2.18
CA LYS A 319 -22.01 -33.51 -3.27
C LYS A 319 -22.97 -32.33 -3.31
N ASP A 320 -23.11 -31.59 -2.20
CA ASP A 320 -23.99 -30.43 -2.11
C ASP A 320 -23.31 -29.20 -2.74
N PRO A 321 -23.89 -28.62 -3.82
CA PRO A 321 -23.37 -27.41 -4.44
C PRO A 321 -23.26 -26.21 -3.48
N LYS A 322 -24.08 -26.17 -2.42
CA LYS A 322 -24.03 -25.12 -1.39
C LYS A 322 -22.69 -25.09 -0.67
N VAL A 323 -22.06 -26.24 -0.44
CA VAL A 323 -20.74 -26.35 0.20
C VAL A 323 -19.67 -25.63 -0.60
N TRP A 324 -19.70 -25.75 -1.92
CA TRP A 324 -18.77 -25.06 -2.83
C TRP A 324 -19.05 -23.56 -2.90
N GLY A 325 -20.33 -23.16 -2.88
CA GLY A 325 -20.73 -21.75 -2.80
C GLY A 325 -20.27 -21.07 -1.51
N ASP A 326 -20.43 -21.74 -0.37
CA ASP A 326 -19.97 -21.26 0.94
C ASP A 326 -18.44 -21.15 0.99
N ALA A 327 -17.71 -22.14 0.44
CA ALA A 327 -16.25 -22.10 0.34
C ALA A 327 -15.75 -20.91 -0.49
N ALA A 328 -16.37 -20.68 -1.64
CA ALA A 328 -15.99 -19.57 -2.50
C ALA A 328 -16.32 -18.22 -1.86
N THR A 329 -17.53 -18.07 -1.31
CA THR A 329 -17.95 -16.87 -0.59
C THR A 329 -16.99 -16.57 0.56
N GLN A 330 -16.59 -17.58 1.34
CA GLN A 330 -15.62 -17.42 2.41
C GLN A 330 -14.25 -16.94 1.91
N ILE A 331 -13.76 -17.44 0.77
CA ILE A 331 -12.50 -16.97 0.17
C ILE A 331 -12.58 -15.50 -0.24
N PHE A 332 -13.69 -15.08 -0.87
CA PHE A 332 -13.90 -13.67 -1.27
C PHE A 332 -13.99 -12.74 -0.07
N TYR A 333 -14.75 -13.11 0.96
CA TYR A 333 -14.86 -12.31 2.18
C TYR A 333 -13.56 -12.29 2.99
N SER A 334 -12.76 -13.37 2.95
CA SER A 334 -11.55 -13.49 3.75
C SER A 334 -10.35 -12.81 3.11
N LEU A 335 -10.12 -12.97 1.80
CA LEU A 335 -8.99 -12.33 1.13
C LEU A 335 -9.26 -10.86 0.76
N GLY A 336 -10.52 -10.46 0.65
CA GLY A 336 -10.93 -9.11 0.29
C GLY A 336 -10.67 -8.65 -1.16
N PRO A 337 -10.68 -9.50 -2.22
CA PRO A 337 -10.67 -8.99 -3.59
C PRO A 337 -12.00 -8.33 -3.97
N ALA A 338 -11.94 -7.33 -4.85
CA ALA A 338 -13.02 -6.47 -5.34
C ALA A 338 -13.55 -5.41 -4.35
N TRP A 339 -12.87 -5.22 -3.23
CA TRP A 339 -13.20 -4.17 -2.26
C TRP A 339 -12.45 -2.86 -2.54
N GLY A 340 -11.37 -2.91 -3.31
CA GLY A 340 -10.43 -1.81 -3.52
C GLY A 340 -9.37 -1.66 -2.42
N GLY A 341 -9.44 -2.45 -1.34
CA GLY A 341 -8.48 -2.47 -0.24
C GLY A 341 -7.07 -2.87 -0.69
N LEU A 342 -6.95 -4.00 -1.38
CA LEU A 342 -5.66 -4.50 -1.87
C LEU A 342 -5.08 -3.57 -2.93
N LEU A 343 -5.92 -3.10 -3.84
CA LEU A 343 -5.55 -2.10 -4.84
C LEU A 343 -5.00 -0.84 -4.16
N THR A 344 -5.70 -0.30 -3.17
CA THR A 344 -5.25 0.89 -2.43
C THR A 344 -3.92 0.63 -1.72
N MET A 345 -3.79 -0.47 -0.98
CA MET A 345 -2.56 -0.78 -0.24
C MET A 345 -1.35 -1.00 -1.15
N SER A 346 -1.52 -1.74 -2.25
CA SER A 346 -0.44 -2.00 -3.22
C SER A 346 -0.01 -0.75 -3.99
N SER A 347 -0.91 0.21 -4.13
CA SER A 347 -0.63 1.42 -4.88
C SER A 347 0.34 2.41 -4.20
N TYR A 348 0.72 2.11 -2.94
CA TYR A 348 1.81 2.75 -2.19
C TYR A 348 3.14 1.97 -2.24
N ASN A 349 3.18 0.83 -2.95
CA ASN A 349 4.40 0.07 -3.14
C ASN A 349 5.33 0.74 -4.15
N ARG A 350 6.61 0.43 -4.03
CA ARG A 350 7.59 0.73 -5.08
C ARG A 350 7.29 -0.09 -6.33
N PHE A 351 7.47 0.50 -7.50
CA PHE A 351 7.11 -0.09 -8.79
C PHE A 351 7.67 -1.52 -9.01
N LYS A 352 8.91 -1.78 -8.58
CA LYS A 352 9.59 -3.09 -8.72
C LYS A 352 9.41 -4.04 -7.53
N ASN A 353 8.48 -3.78 -6.61
CA ASN A 353 8.22 -4.70 -5.51
C ASN A 353 7.64 -6.02 -6.03
N ASN A 354 8.07 -7.16 -5.47
CA ASN A 354 7.63 -8.48 -5.93
C ASN A 354 6.25 -8.83 -5.37
N THR A 355 5.20 -8.43 -6.11
CA THR A 355 3.80 -8.67 -5.78
C THR A 355 3.42 -10.14 -5.82
N VAL A 356 4.00 -10.96 -6.71
CA VAL A 356 3.71 -12.42 -6.77
C VAL A 356 4.01 -13.08 -5.43
N ARG A 357 5.20 -12.85 -4.90
CA ARG A 357 5.61 -13.40 -3.61
C ARG A 357 4.70 -12.90 -2.49
N ASP A 358 4.40 -11.61 -2.48
CA ASP A 358 3.59 -11.00 -1.43
C ASP A 358 2.14 -11.55 -1.46
N THR A 359 1.56 -11.79 -2.66
CA THR A 359 0.27 -12.50 -2.83
C THR A 359 0.27 -13.86 -2.14
N PHE A 360 1.25 -14.72 -2.43
CA PHE A 360 1.29 -16.08 -1.87
C PHE A 360 1.48 -16.05 -0.35
N ILE A 361 2.37 -15.19 0.16
CA ILE A 361 2.60 -15.05 1.61
C ILE A 361 1.30 -14.66 2.31
N VAL A 362 0.64 -13.60 1.87
CA VAL A 362 -0.58 -13.10 2.53
C VAL A 362 -1.71 -14.11 2.42
N SER A 363 -1.92 -14.71 1.24
CA SER A 363 -3.02 -15.66 1.03
C SER A 363 -2.88 -16.93 1.87
N ILE A 364 -1.67 -17.47 1.97
CA ILE A 364 -1.38 -18.67 2.77
C ILE A 364 -1.51 -18.35 4.27
N ILE A 365 -0.95 -17.23 4.72
CA ILE A 365 -1.10 -16.80 6.12
C ILE A 365 -2.58 -16.63 6.45
N ASN A 366 -3.34 -15.93 5.62
CA ASN A 366 -4.76 -15.71 5.84
C ASN A 366 -5.55 -17.03 6.01
N CYS A 367 -5.40 -17.95 5.07
CA CYS A 367 -6.11 -19.25 5.12
C CYS A 367 -5.61 -20.13 6.26
N GLY A 368 -4.30 -20.14 6.50
CA GLY A 368 -3.67 -20.86 7.61
C GLY A 368 -4.17 -20.36 8.97
N THR A 369 -4.32 -19.05 9.12
CA THR A 369 -4.85 -18.43 10.34
C THR A 369 -6.30 -18.81 10.58
N SER A 370 -7.13 -18.89 9.54
CA SER A 370 -8.51 -19.37 9.66
C SER A 370 -8.59 -20.80 10.20
N VAL A 371 -7.77 -21.71 9.63
CA VAL A 371 -7.71 -23.10 10.08
C VAL A 371 -7.19 -23.20 11.51
N PHE A 372 -6.14 -22.45 11.83
CA PHE A 372 -5.53 -22.39 13.15
C PHE A 372 -6.49 -21.83 14.21
N ALA A 373 -7.17 -20.72 13.91
CA ALA A 373 -8.19 -20.14 14.77
C ALA A 373 -9.32 -21.15 15.02
N GLY A 374 -9.72 -21.93 14.00
CA GLY A 374 -10.69 -23.02 14.15
C GLY A 374 -10.35 -24.00 15.27
N PHE A 375 -9.09 -24.42 15.41
CA PHE A 375 -8.68 -25.28 16.53
C PHE A 375 -8.82 -24.57 17.89
N ALA A 376 -8.46 -23.28 17.98
CA ALA A 376 -8.62 -22.51 19.20
C ALA A 376 -10.11 -22.35 19.57
N VAL A 377 -10.97 -22.11 18.58
CA VAL A 377 -12.43 -21.99 18.75
C VAL A 377 -13.00 -23.30 19.28
N PHE A 378 -12.79 -24.39 18.54
CA PHE A 378 -13.49 -25.63 18.79
C PHE A 378 -12.98 -26.37 20.02
N SER A 379 -11.70 -26.22 20.39
CA SER A 379 -11.22 -26.74 21.68
C SER A 379 -11.97 -26.09 22.87
N LEU A 380 -12.24 -24.79 22.80
CA LEU A 380 -13.05 -24.09 23.79
C LEU A 380 -14.53 -24.51 23.74
N LEU A 381 -15.13 -24.59 22.54
CA LEU A 381 -16.53 -25.00 22.41
C LEU A 381 -16.76 -26.45 22.89
N GLY A 382 -15.79 -27.35 22.70
CA GLY A 382 -15.83 -28.72 23.22
C GLY A 382 -15.81 -28.78 24.75
N PHE A 383 -14.95 -27.98 25.38
CA PHE A 383 -14.95 -27.78 26.84
C PHE A 383 -16.31 -27.25 27.32
N MET A 384 -16.82 -26.19 26.68
CA MET A 384 -18.10 -25.58 27.05
C MET A 384 -19.27 -26.57 26.90
N ALA A 385 -19.32 -27.32 25.80
CA ALA A 385 -20.32 -28.36 25.57
C ALA A 385 -20.29 -29.43 26.67
N THR A 386 -19.09 -29.84 27.10
CA THR A 386 -18.92 -30.80 28.18
C THR A 386 -19.35 -30.23 29.54
N GLN A 387 -19.03 -28.97 29.83
CA GLN A 387 -19.46 -28.28 31.06
C GLN A 387 -20.97 -28.03 31.11
N LEU A 388 -21.60 -27.80 29.95
CA LEU A 388 -23.05 -27.60 29.84
C LEU A 388 -23.82 -28.90 29.70
N ASN A 389 -23.12 -30.04 29.56
CA ASN A 389 -23.70 -31.35 29.25
C ASN A 389 -24.64 -31.28 28.02
N ARG A 390 -24.12 -30.69 26.95
CA ARG A 390 -24.79 -30.54 25.65
C ARG A 390 -23.88 -31.01 24.53
N ASP A 391 -24.46 -31.28 23.36
CA ASP A 391 -23.66 -31.53 22.16
C ASP A 391 -23.00 -30.22 21.69
N VAL A 392 -21.83 -30.34 21.05
CA VAL A 392 -21.10 -29.19 20.49
C VAL A 392 -21.98 -28.42 19.50
N LYS A 393 -22.83 -29.11 18.74
CA LYS A 393 -23.76 -28.49 17.77
C LYS A 393 -24.78 -27.55 18.41
N ASP A 394 -25.18 -27.80 19.67
CA ASP A 394 -26.24 -27.06 20.37
C ASP A 394 -25.71 -25.81 21.10
N VAL A 395 -24.38 -25.64 21.10
CA VAL A 395 -23.70 -24.50 21.73
C VAL A 395 -22.92 -23.64 20.73
N VAL A 396 -22.93 -24.01 19.45
CA VAL A 396 -22.31 -23.26 18.36
C VAL A 396 -23.35 -22.36 17.71
N GLU A 397 -23.17 -21.05 17.83
CA GLU A 397 -23.97 -20.06 17.12
C GLU A 397 -23.26 -19.50 15.88
N ALA A 398 -24.03 -18.92 14.96
CA ALA A 398 -23.49 -18.22 13.78
C ALA A 398 -23.32 -16.72 14.06
N GLY A 399 -22.35 -16.08 13.39
CA GLY A 399 -22.23 -14.61 13.37
C GLY A 399 -21.80 -14.00 14.71
N PRO A 400 -22.27 -12.79 15.06
CA PRO A 400 -21.90 -12.09 16.29
C PRO A 400 -22.20 -12.88 17.58
N GLY A 401 -23.23 -13.73 17.56
CA GLY A 401 -23.58 -14.60 18.70
C GLY A 401 -22.43 -15.51 19.11
N LEU A 402 -21.63 -16.01 18.15
CA LEU A 402 -20.47 -16.82 18.47
C LEU A 402 -19.49 -16.05 19.37
N ALA A 403 -19.10 -14.82 18.99
CA ALA A 403 -18.10 -14.03 19.74
C ALA A 403 -18.62 -13.29 20.97
N PHE A 404 -19.90 -12.95 21.02
CA PHE A 404 -20.47 -12.15 22.11
C PHE A 404 -21.40 -12.93 23.05
N ILE A 405 -21.70 -14.20 22.74
CA ILE A 405 -22.49 -15.12 23.57
C ILE A 405 -21.69 -16.39 23.90
N ALA A 406 -21.36 -17.20 22.90
CA ALA A 406 -20.77 -18.52 23.12
C ALA A 406 -19.32 -18.45 23.65
N TYR A 407 -18.48 -17.57 23.10
CA TYR A 407 -17.12 -17.38 23.59
C TYR A 407 -17.06 -16.83 25.02
N PRO A 408 -17.80 -15.75 25.36
CA PRO A 408 -17.85 -15.23 26.72
C PRO A 408 -18.35 -16.26 27.73
N GLU A 409 -19.31 -17.11 27.35
CA GLU A 409 -19.79 -18.22 28.18
C GLU A 409 -18.68 -19.25 28.44
N GLY A 410 -17.99 -19.70 27.40
CA GLY A 410 -16.87 -20.63 27.54
C GLY A 410 -15.73 -20.07 28.39
N ILE A 411 -15.43 -18.77 28.23
CA ILE A 411 -14.39 -18.06 29.00
C ILE A 411 -14.79 -17.89 30.46
N ALA A 412 -16.07 -17.55 30.74
CA ALA A 412 -16.57 -17.36 32.10
C ALA A 412 -16.42 -18.61 32.98
N ARG A 413 -16.38 -19.79 32.35
CA ARG A 413 -16.19 -21.10 33.01
C ARG A 413 -14.73 -21.45 33.26
N MET A 414 -13.77 -20.65 32.79
CA MET A 414 -12.34 -20.87 33.05
C MET A 414 -11.89 -20.22 34.36
N PRO A 415 -10.86 -20.78 35.03
CA PRO A 415 -10.16 -20.05 36.07
C PRO A 415 -9.50 -18.78 35.49
N VAL A 416 -9.53 -17.71 36.28
CA VAL A 416 -9.03 -16.38 35.90
C VAL A 416 -9.75 -15.83 34.64
N ALA A 417 -11.06 -16.09 34.54
CA ALA A 417 -11.90 -15.70 33.40
C ALA A 417 -11.75 -14.22 32.97
N PRO A 418 -11.69 -13.22 33.88
CA PRO A 418 -11.55 -11.82 33.47
C PRO A 418 -10.33 -11.53 32.59
N LEU A 419 -9.19 -12.17 32.88
CA LEU A 419 -7.97 -12.01 32.08
C LEU A 419 -8.17 -12.58 30.67
N TRP A 420 -8.71 -13.79 30.57
CA TRP A 420 -8.97 -14.43 29.27
C TRP A 420 -9.98 -13.64 28.44
N ALA A 421 -11.02 -13.09 29.08
CA ALA A 421 -12.01 -12.24 28.41
C ALA A 421 -11.37 -10.94 27.90
N PHE A 422 -10.57 -10.25 28.73
CA PHE A 422 -9.85 -9.06 28.31
C PHE A 422 -8.96 -9.32 27.10
N LEU A 423 -8.14 -10.39 27.15
CA LEU A 423 -7.25 -10.76 26.05
C LEU A 423 -8.01 -11.14 24.78
N PHE A 424 -9.11 -11.88 24.90
CA PHE A 424 -9.97 -12.27 23.78
C PHE A 424 -10.62 -11.07 23.10
N PHE A 425 -11.23 -10.15 23.86
CA PHE A 425 -11.86 -8.97 23.29
C PHE A 425 -10.84 -7.95 22.78
N PHE A 426 -9.65 -7.89 23.38
CA PHE A 426 -8.55 -7.09 22.84
C PHE A 426 -8.01 -7.67 21.53
N MET A 427 -7.99 -9.00 21.38
CA MET A 427 -7.73 -9.67 20.10
C MET A 427 -8.80 -9.34 19.05
N ILE A 428 -10.09 -9.44 19.37
CA ILE A 428 -11.18 -9.05 18.45
C ILE A 428 -11.05 -7.58 18.05
N PHE A 429 -10.76 -6.70 18.99
CA PHE A 429 -10.54 -5.28 18.74
C PHE A 429 -9.38 -5.05 17.75
N THR A 430 -8.23 -5.68 17.97
CA THR A 430 -7.05 -5.52 17.10
C THR A 430 -7.26 -6.12 15.70
N LEU A 431 -7.89 -7.29 15.59
CA LEU A 431 -8.31 -7.88 14.31
C LEU A 431 -9.29 -6.99 13.54
N GLY A 432 -10.22 -6.35 14.25
CA GLY A 432 -11.14 -5.40 13.65
C GLY A 432 -10.45 -4.13 13.13
N LEU A 433 -9.52 -3.57 13.91
CA LEU A 433 -8.83 -2.33 13.53
C LEU A 433 -8.10 -2.44 12.18
N ASP A 434 -7.39 -3.54 11.93
CA ASP A 434 -6.57 -3.65 10.71
C ASP A 434 -7.41 -3.72 9.44
N SER A 435 -8.50 -4.50 9.43
CA SER A 435 -9.45 -4.49 8.31
C SER A 435 -10.08 -3.11 8.13
N GLN A 436 -10.41 -2.44 9.22
CA GLN A 436 -11.00 -1.10 9.20
C GLN A 436 -10.05 -0.04 8.63
N PHE A 437 -8.73 -0.14 8.91
CA PHE A 437 -7.73 0.75 8.33
C PHE A 437 -7.72 0.67 6.81
N ALA A 438 -7.76 -0.53 6.24
CA ALA A 438 -7.75 -0.71 4.79
C ALA A 438 -9.02 -0.23 4.10
N MET A 439 -10.19 -0.56 4.65
CA MET A 439 -11.47 -0.11 4.09
C MET A 439 -11.59 1.41 4.13
N MET A 440 -11.18 2.03 5.25
CA MET A 440 -11.26 3.46 5.39
C MET A 440 -10.20 4.20 4.54
N GLU A 441 -8.97 3.68 4.44
CA GLU A 441 -7.95 4.25 3.54
C GLU A 441 -8.37 4.11 2.07
N THR A 442 -9.15 3.08 1.70
CA THR A 442 -9.73 2.92 0.36
C THR A 442 -10.70 4.05 0.04
N VAL A 443 -11.59 4.39 0.97
CA VAL A 443 -12.51 5.52 0.83
C VAL A 443 -11.74 6.83 0.72
N ILE A 444 -10.83 7.09 1.67
CA ILE A 444 -10.06 8.33 1.72
C ILE A 444 -9.22 8.50 0.45
N SER A 445 -8.46 7.48 0.06
CA SER A 445 -7.56 7.53 -1.10
C SER A 445 -8.34 7.60 -2.40
N GLY A 446 -9.48 6.90 -2.52
CA GLY A 446 -10.37 7.01 -3.67
C GLY A 446 -10.80 8.45 -3.94
N PHE A 447 -11.30 9.16 -2.93
CA PHE A 447 -11.69 10.56 -3.06
C PHE A 447 -10.50 11.51 -3.23
N VAL A 448 -9.43 11.34 -2.43
CA VAL A 448 -8.24 12.19 -2.48
C VAL A 448 -7.54 12.11 -3.83
N ASP A 449 -7.53 10.95 -4.48
CA ASP A 449 -6.95 10.79 -5.81
C ASP A 449 -7.89 11.25 -6.92
N ALA A 450 -9.21 11.13 -6.75
CA ALA A 450 -10.20 11.66 -7.70
C ALA A 450 -10.26 13.20 -7.72
N PHE A 451 -10.04 13.85 -6.57
CA PHE A 451 -10.08 15.31 -6.41
C PHE A 451 -8.79 15.85 -5.76
N PRO A 452 -7.63 15.69 -6.43
CA PRO A 452 -6.33 15.90 -5.81
C PRO A 452 -6.07 17.36 -5.40
N THR A 453 -6.48 18.32 -6.23
CA THR A 453 -6.28 19.76 -5.98
C THR A 453 -6.99 20.27 -4.73
N PHE A 454 -8.18 19.74 -4.43
CA PHE A 454 -8.98 20.18 -3.28
C PHE A 454 -8.70 19.39 -2.00
N LEU A 455 -8.53 18.06 -2.12
CA LEU A 455 -8.49 17.17 -0.96
C LEU A 455 -7.08 16.81 -0.47
N ARG A 456 -6.05 16.74 -1.33
CA ARG A 456 -4.68 16.39 -0.89
C ARG A 456 -4.13 17.34 0.17
N PRO A 457 -4.21 18.69 0.02
CA PRO A 457 -3.70 19.61 1.04
C PRO A 457 -4.43 19.50 2.38
N LYS A 458 -5.67 18.97 2.36
CA LYS A 458 -6.56 18.85 3.51
C LYS A 458 -6.82 17.39 3.90
N LYS A 459 -5.96 16.44 3.51
CA LYS A 459 -6.18 14.99 3.73
C LYS A 459 -6.56 14.66 5.17
N GLN A 460 -5.91 15.29 6.15
CA GLN A 460 -6.19 15.07 7.57
C GLN A 460 -7.60 15.51 7.98
N MET A 461 -8.02 16.70 7.55
CA MET A 461 -9.36 17.22 7.80
C MET A 461 -10.43 16.40 7.07
N PHE A 462 -10.12 15.94 5.86
CA PHE A 462 -11.01 15.04 5.12
C PHE A 462 -11.15 13.68 5.81
N THR A 463 -10.06 13.14 6.35
CA THR A 463 -10.09 11.89 7.14
C THR A 463 -10.98 12.05 8.38
N LEU A 464 -10.85 13.17 9.11
CA LEU A 464 -11.74 13.49 10.24
C LEU A 464 -13.20 13.59 9.81
N PHE A 465 -13.47 14.28 8.71
CA PHE A 465 -14.81 14.42 8.15
C PHE A 465 -15.44 13.06 7.80
N CYS A 466 -14.69 12.18 7.14
CA CYS A 466 -15.20 10.85 6.80
C CYS A 466 -15.44 9.99 8.06
N CYS A 467 -14.58 10.08 9.09
CA CYS A 467 -14.82 9.40 10.37
C CYS A 467 -16.07 9.95 11.08
N LEU A 468 -16.31 11.26 11.02
CA LEU A 468 -17.52 11.88 11.57
C LEU A 468 -18.78 11.39 10.84
N ILE A 469 -18.74 11.28 9.51
CA ILE A 469 -19.85 10.69 8.74
C ILE A 469 -20.06 9.23 9.16
N GLY A 470 -18.98 8.44 9.25
CA GLY A 470 -19.06 7.05 9.70
C GLY A 470 -19.67 6.90 11.09
N PHE A 471 -19.34 7.80 12.01
CA PHE A 471 -19.97 7.87 13.34
C PHE A 471 -21.47 8.14 13.25
N LEU A 472 -21.88 9.15 12.47
CA LEU A 472 -23.30 9.50 12.31
C LEU A 472 -24.12 8.39 11.65
N VAL A 473 -23.56 7.72 10.63
CA VAL A 473 -24.19 6.57 9.94
C VAL A 473 -24.26 5.34 10.86
N GLY A 474 -23.33 5.20 11.80
CA GLY A 474 -23.34 4.14 12.80
C GLY A 474 -24.36 4.36 13.95
N LEU A 475 -24.84 5.58 14.19
CA LEU A 475 -25.74 5.88 15.31
C LEU A 475 -27.05 5.06 15.31
N PRO A 476 -27.76 4.88 14.19
CA PRO A 476 -28.96 4.04 14.17
C PRO A 476 -28.69 2.58 14.56
N GLN A 477 -27.48 2.08 14.33
CA GLN A 477 -27.08 0.70 14.64
C GLN A 477 -26.76 0.50 16.14
N VAL A 478 -26.64 1.57 16.92
CA VAL A 478 -26.44 1.51 18.39
C VAL A 478 -27.72 1.81 19.19
N ALA A 479 -28.86 1.94 18.49
CA ALA A 479 -30.17 1.93 19.13
C ALA A 479 -30.46 0.57 19.78
N LYS A 480 -31.50 0.49 20.62
CA LYS A 480 -31.88 -0.73 21.35
C LYS A 480 -32.17 -1.92 20.41
N GLY A 481 -32.85 -1.67 19.30
CA GLY A 481 -33.07 -2.60 18.19
C GLY A 481 -32.05 -2.46 17.05
N GLY A 482 -30.94 -1.75 17.27
CA GLY A 482 -29.92 -1.45 16.26
C GLY A 482 -29.25 -2.70 15.68
N ILE A 483 -29.25 -3.82 16.41
CA ILE A 483 -28.75 -5.12 15.94
C ILE A 483 -29.49 -5.63 14.70
N TYR A 484 -30.78 -5.30 14.54
CA TYR A 484 -31.53 -5.65 13.32
C TYR A 484 -30.97 -4.91 12.11
N LEU A 485 -30.70 -3.61 12.26
CA LEU A 485 -30.10 -2.82 11.18
C LEU A 485 -28.67 -3.27 10.88
N LEU A 486 -27.86 -3.55 11.91
CA LEU A 486 -26.52 -4.11 11.73
C LEU A 486 -26.57 -5.42 10.95
N THR A 487 -27.47 -6.33 11.33
CA THR A 487 -27.64 -7.63 10.66
C THR A 487 -28.08 -7.46 9.21
N LEU A 488 -29.01 -6.54 8.94
CA LEU A 488 -29.46 -6.24 7.58
C LEU A 488 -28.30 -5.70 6.72
N VAL A 489 -27.52 -4.76 7.24
CA VAL A 489 -26.38 -4.19 6.51
C VAL A 489 -25.30 -5.25 6.26
N ASP A 490 -24.92 -6.04 7.27
CA ASP A 490 -23.93 -7.13 7.14
C ASP A 490 -24.36 -8.17 6.09
N TRP A 491 -25.65 -8.53 6.09
CA TRP A 491 -26.19 -9.53 5.17
C TRP A 491 -26.10 -9.10 3.71
N TYR A 492 -26.38 -7.83 3.41
CA TYR A 492 -26.51 -7.35 2.04
C TYR A 492 -25.29 -6.58 1.51
N ALA A 493 -24.57 -5.82 2.35
CA ALA A 493 -23.54 -4.89 1.90
C ALA A 493 -22.34 -5.56 1.22
N GLY A 494 -22.00 -6.79 1.60
CA GLY A 494 -20.89 -7.57 1.02
C GLY A 494 -21.30 -8.80 0.20
N SER A 495 -22.53 -8.84 -0.32
CA SER A 495 -23.08 -10.06 -0.93
C SER A 495 -22.81 -10.16 -2.44
N TYR A 496 -23.86 -10.14 -3.26
CA TYR A 496 -23.81 -10.26 -4.73
C TYR A 496 -23.01 -9.15 -5.40
N ASN A 497 -23.02 -7.95 -4.81
CA ASN A 497 -22.35 -6.78 -5.36
C ASN A 497 -20.84 -6.99 -5.51
N LEU A 498 -20.16 -7.57 -4.52
CA LEU A 498 -18.71 -7.87 -4.58
C LEU A 498 -18.37 -8.86 -5.70
N MET A 499 -19.14 -9.94 -5.82
CA MET A 499 -18.92 -10.94 -6.86
C MET A 499 -19.10 -10.33 -8.25
N LEU A 500 -20.13 -9.51 -8.45
CA LEU A 500 -20.39 -8.84 -9.73
C LEU A 500 -19.37 -7.73 -10.03
N VAL A 501 -18.89 -7.00 -9.02
CA VAL A 501 -17.78 -6.04 -9.15
C VAL A 501 -16.51 -6.77 -9.58
N SER A 502 -16.18 -7.92 -8.98
CA SER A 502 -15.01 -8.73 -9.36
C SER A 502 -15.10 -9.24 -10.81
N MET A 503 -16.29 -9.61 -11.26
CA MET A 503 -16.54 -9.98 -12.65
C MET A 503 -16.32 -8.79 -13.59
N ALA A 504 -16.88 -7.63 -13.25
CA ALA A 504 -16.72 -6.41 -14.03
C ALA A 504 -15.27 -5.97 -14.12
N GLU A 505 -14.50 -6.16 -13.05
CA GLU A 505 -13.06 -5.87 -13.02
C GLU A 505 -12.27 -6.77 -13.99
N LEU A 506 -12.52 -8.08 -13.95
CA LEU A 506 -11.89 -9.04 -14.88
C LEU A 506 -12.28 -8.75 -16.33
N ILE A 507 -13.55 -8.43 -16.61
CA ILE A 507 -14.00 -8.04 -17.96
C ILE A 507 -13.30 -6.75 -18.40
N GLY A 508 -13.28 -5.74 -17.53
CA GLY A 508 -12.70 -4.42 -17.81
C GLY A 508 -11.22 -4.49 -18.19
N ILE A 509 -10.43 -5.37 -17.55
CA ILE A 509 -8.99 -5.45 -17.80
C ILE A 509 -8.61 -6.60 -18.75
N CYS A 510 -9.12 -7.81 -18.56
CA CYS A 510 -8.66 -8.95 -19.34
C CYS A 510 -9.20 -8.93 -20.77
N TYR A 511 -10.41 -8.44 -20.97
CA TYR A 511 -11.10 -8.46 -22.26
C TYR A 511 -11.05 -7.11 -22.98
N ILE A 512 -11.23 -6.01 -22.25
CA ILE A 512 -11.26 -4.67 -22.86
C ILE A 512 -9.88 -4.04 -22.90
N TYR A 513 -9.23 -3.83 -21.74
CA TYR A 513 -7.84 -3.35 -21.72
C TYR A 513 -6.89 -4.35 -22.40
N GLY A 514 -7.21 -5.64 -22.30
CA GLY A 514 -6.51 -6.76 -22.91
C GLY A 514 -5.52 -7.41 -21.93
N VAL A 515 -5.68 -8.69 -21.68
CA VAL A 515 -4.80 -9.47 -20.79
C VAL A 515 -3.32 -9.46 -21.23
N ASN A 516 -3.05 -9.33 -22.53
CA ASN A 516 -1.67 -9.19 -23.03
C ASN A 516 -1.04 -7.84 -22.68
N ASN A 517 -1.85 -6.77 -22.59
CA ASN A 517 -1.40 -5.47 -22.14
C ASN A 517 -1.09 -5.55 -20.64
N PHE A 518 -2.02 -6.08 -19.84
CA PHE A 518 -1.82 -6.28 -18.40
C PHE A 518 -0.62 -7.18 -18.07
N ARG A 519 -0.41 -8.25 -18.85
CA ARG A 519 0.79 -9.09 -18.77
C ARG A 519 2.07 -8.26 -18.95
N ARG A 520 2.14 -7.42 -19.98
CA ARG A 520 3.33 -6.58 -20.25
C ARG A 520 3.56 -5.60 -19.10
N ASP A 521 2.50 -5.05 -18.52
CA ASP A 521 2.56 -4.12 -17.39
C ASP A 521 3.18 -4.79 -16.16
N ILE A 522 2.80 -6.05 -15.89
CA ILE A 522 3.41 -6.87 -14.85
C ILE A 522 4.86 -7.22 -15.19
N GLU A 523 5.18 -7.55 -16.45
CA GLU A 523 6.57 -7.81 -16.88
C GLU A 523 7.45 -6.56 -16.78
N MET A 524 6.90 -5.34 -16.88
CA MET A 524 7.63 -4.09 -16.63
C MET A 524 8.00 -3.95 -15.13
N MET A 525 7.11 -4.36 -14.23
CA MET A 525 7.36 -4.32 -12.78
C MET A 525 8.32 -5.42 -12.30
N LEU A 526 8.07 -6.67 -12.74
CA LEU A 526 8.70 -7.87 -12.19
C LEU A 526 9.78 -8.48 -13.08
N GLY A 527 9.94 -7.97 -14.30
CA GLY A 527 10.75 -8.59 -15.35
C GLY A 527 10.01 -9.72 -16.08
N LYS A 528 10.59 -10.16 -17.20
CA LYS A 528 10.03 -11.24 -18.02
C LYS A 528 9.95 -12.55 -17.24
N GLN A 529 8.78 -13.18 -17.27
CA GLN A 529 8.53 -14.46 -16.62
C GLN A 529 8.50 -15.61 -17.64
N HIS A 530 8.71 -16.84 -17.16
CA HIS A 530 8.64 -18.04 -18.00
C HIS A 530 7.22 -18.24 -18.58
N PRO A 531 7.05 -18.74 -19.82
CA PRO A 531 5.71 -18.92 -20.41
C PRO A 531 4.73 -19.73 -19.55
N ALA A 532 5.21 -20.77 -18.86
CA ALA A 532 4.39 -21.59 -17.96
C ALA A 532 3.75 -20.79 -16.81
N PHE A 533 4.43 -19.75 -16.31
CA PHE A 533 3.87 -18.85 -15.31
C PHE A 533 2.60 -18.18 -15.85
N TRP A 534 2.64 -17.69 -17.09
CA TRP A 534 1.52 -16.99 -17.71
C TRP A 534 0.35 -17.89 -18.10
N ILE A 535 0.58 -19.18 -18.37
CA ILE A 535 -0.50 -20.13 -18.69
C ILE A 535 -1.51 -20.18 -17.53
N TYR A 536 -1.02 -20.33 -16.31
CA TYR A 536 -1.88 -20.38 -15.12
C TYR A 536 -2.73 -19.11 -14.98
N TRP A 537 -2.10 -17.94 -14.94
CA TRP A 537 -2.81 -16.67 -14.74
C TRP A 537 -3.77 -16.33 -15.87
N TYR A 538 -3.38 -16.63 -17.12
CA TYR A 538 -4.24 -16.45 -18.28
C TYR A 538 -5.49 -17.34 -18.19
N CYS A 539 -5.30 -18.63 -17.88
CA CYS A 539 -6.42 -19.56 -17.70
C CYS A 539 -7.35 -19.12 -16.56
N THR A 540 -6.79 -18.68 -15.42
CA THR A 540 -7.61 -18.23 -14.28
C THR A 540 -8.35 -16.94 -14.58
N TRP A 541 -7.65 -15.88 -15.01
CA TRP A 541 -8.26 -14.57 -15.19
C TRP A 541 -9.25 -14.50 -16.36
N CYS A 542 -8.95 -15.20 -17.46
CA CYS A 542 -9.84 -15.17 -18.62
C CYS A 542 -10.98 -16.18 -18.50
N PHE A 543 -10.77 -17.37 -17.91
CA PHE A 543 -11.77 -18.45 -18.00
C PHE A 543 -12.23 -18.96 -16.64
N ILE A 544 -11.33 -19.50 -15.83
CA ILE A 544 -11.71 -20.27 -14.63
C ILE A 544 -12.38 -19.38 -13.59
N THR A 545 -11.78 -18.23 -13.27
CA THR A 545 -12.30 -17.32 -12.24
C THR A 545 -13.63 -16.70 -12.67
N PRO A 546 -13.80 -16.13 -13.88
CA PRO A 546 -15.11 -15.64 -14.34
C PRO A 546 -16.20 -16.71 -14.33
N VAL A 547 -15.92 -17.93 -14.82
CA VAL A 547 -16.90 -19.02 -14.82
C VAL A 547 -17.26 -19.42 -13.38
N SER A 548 -16.28 -19.50 -12.49
CA SER A 548 -16.50 -19.82 -11.08
C SER A 548 -17.38 -18.77 -10.40
N ILE A 549 -17.07 -17.47 -10.58
CA ILE A 549 -17.89 -16.37 -10.04
C ILE A 549 -19.31 -16.44 -10.58
N GLY A 550 -19.49 -16.66 -11.90
CA GLY A 550 -20.81 -16.77 -12.51
C GLY A 550 -21.63 -17.92 -11.93
N PHE A 551 -20.98 -19.08 -11.75
CA PHE A 551 -21.59 -20.24 -11.09
C PHE A 551 -22.01 -19.92 -9.65
N ILE A 552 -21.14 -19.28 -8.85
CA ILE A 552 -21.43 -18.94 -7.45
C ILE A 552 -22.60 -17.96 -7.36
N VAL A 553 -22.64 -16.92 -8.20
CA VAL A 553 -23.75 -15.95 -8.24
C VAL A 553 -25.07 -16.64 -8.56
N ILE A 554 -25.09 -17.55 -9.55
CA ILE A 554 -26.29 -18.31 -9.92
C ILE A 554 -26.73 -19.22 -8.76
N MET A 555 -25.80 -19.97 -8.17
CA MET A 555 -26.10 -20.88 -7.05
C MET A 555 -26.55 -20.14 -5.80
N SER A 556 -25.98 -18.97 -5.52
CA SER A 556 -26.41 -18.09 -4.44
C SER A 556 -27.82 -17.57 -4.69
N ALA A 557 -28.14 -17.20 -5.93
CA ALA A 557 -29.48 -16.74 -6.29
C ALA A 557 -30.54 -17.85 -6.16
N ILE A 558 -30.21 -19.09 -6.54
CA ILE A 558 -31.10 -20.25 -6.38
C ILE A 558 -31.36 -20.56 -4.90
N ASN A 559 -30.31 -20.46 -4.07
CA ASN A 559 -30.38 -20.76 -2.63
C ASN A 559 -30.60 -19.51 -1.77
N TYR A 560 -31.15 -18.44 -2.34
CA TYR A 560 -31.36 -17.19 -1.62
C TYR A 560 -32.34 -17.40 -0.46
N SER A 561 -31.93 -16.97 0.73
CA SER A 561 -32.78 -16.85 1.90
C SER A 561 -32.84 -15.38 2.35
N PRO A 562 -34.04 -14.87 2.71
CA PRO A 562 -34.17 -13.57 3.33
C PRO A 562 -33.31 -13.45 4.60
N ALA A 563 -32.92 -12.21 4.94
CA ALA A 563 -32.24 -11.94 6.19
C ALA A 563 -33.16 -12.24 7.39
N TYR A 564 -32.58 -12.75 8.46
CA TYR A 564 -33.25 -13.05 9.73
C TYR A 564 -32.28 -12.82 10.90
N TYR A 565 -32.81 -12.63 12.11
CA TYR A 565 -32.02 -12.53 13.33
C TYR A 565 -32.69 -13.36 14.44
N GLY A 566 -32.06 -14.45 14.86
CA GLY A 566 -32.74 -15.45 15.70
C GLY A 566 -34.00 -15.96 14.99
N ASP A 567 -35.14 -15.88 15.67
CA ASP A 567 -36.45 -16.24 15.10
C ASP A 567 -37.17 -15.05 14.42
N TYR A 568 -36.56 -13.86 14.40
CA TYR A 568 -37.15 -12.68 13.78
C TYR A 568 -36.89 -12.64 12.27
N GLU A 569 -37.96 -12.68 11.48
CA GLU A 569 -37.92 -12.49 10.04
C GLU A 569 -38.12 -11.00 9.68
N PHE A 570 -37.26 -10.49 8.78
CA PHE A 570 -37.32 -9.09 8.39
C PHE A 570 -38.52 -8.80 7.47
N PRO A 571 -39.21 -7.66 7.65
CA PRO A 571 -40.32 -7.28 6.78
C PRO A 571 -39.86 -7.00 5.36
N GLY A 572 -40.75 -7.16 4.38
CA GLY A 572 -40.42 -7.05 2.96
C GLY A 572 -39.79 -5.71 2.53
N TYR A 573 -40.16 -4.60 3.18
CA TYR A 573 -39.55 -3.30 2.89
C TYR A 573 -38.09 -3.21 3.39
N ALA A 574 -37.76 -3.86 4.52
CA ALA A 574 -36.39 -3.93 5.03
C ALA A 574 -35.52 -4.79 4.09
N GLN A 575 -36.07 -5.89 3.57
CA GLN A 575 -35.42 -6.68 2.54
C GLN A 575 -35.21 -5.86 1.26
N ALA A 576 -36.19 -5.04 0.85
CA ALA A 576 -36.04 -4.14 -0.29
C ALA A 576 -34.92 -3.10 -0.06
N MET A 577 -34.79 -2.55 1.16
CA MET A 577 -33.67 -1.70 1.53
C MET A 577 -32.32 -2.44 1.40
N GLY A 578 -32.25 -3.69 1.86
CA GLY A 578 -31.07 -4.55 1.67
C GLY A 578 -30.71 -4.72 0.18
N TRP A 579 -31.68 -5.03 -0.67
CA TRP A 579 -31.46 -5.13 -2.12
C TRP A 579 -31.06 -3.80 -2.76
N LEU A 580 -31.51 -2.65 -2.25
CA LEU A 580 -31.00 -1.34 -2.70
C LEU A 580 -29.51 -1.16 -2.36
N MET A 581 -29.03 -1.68 -1.23
CA MET A 581 -27.59 -1.70 -0.90
C MET A 581 -26.79 -2.59 -1.87
N VAL A 582 -27.37 -3.70 -2.33
CA VAL A 582 -26.75 -4.57 -3.34
C VAL A 582 -26.73 -3.90 -4.72
N CYS A 583 -27.84 -3.29 -5.13
CA CYS A 583 -28.00 -2.72 -6.46
C CYS A 583 -27.25 -1.39 -6.63
N SER A 584 -27.05 -0.62 -5.56
CA SER A 584 -26.46 0.72 -5.68
C SER A 584 -25.02 0.73 -6.19
N PRO A 585 -24.06 -0.12 -5.74
CA PRO A 585 -22.72 -0.15 -6.34
C PRO A 585 -22.74 -0.57 -7.80
N LEU A 586 -23.62 -1.52 -8.15
CA LEU A 586 -23.78 -2.00 -9.52
C LEU A 586 -24.37 -0.92 -10.43
N ALA A 587 -25.31 -0.13 -9.92
CA ALA A 587 -25.86 1.02 -10.63
C ALA A 587 -24.76 2.05 -10.94
N LEU A 588 -23.80 2.29 -10.04
CA LEU A 588 -22.67 3.18 -10.31
C LEU A 588 -21.82 2.72 -11.49
N ILE A 589 -21.61 1.40 -11.65
CA ILE A 589 -20.90 0.84 -12.82
C ILE A 589 -21.63 1.23 -14.10
N ILE A 590 -22.94 1.01 -14.17
CA ILE A 590 -23.76 1.29 -15.36
C ILE A 590 -23.90 2.79 -15.62
N ILE A 591 -24.16 3.60 -14.59
CA ILE A 591 -24.33 5.05 -14.71
C ILE A 591 -23.04 5.70 -15.21
N VAL A 592 -21.89 5.35 -14.62
CA VAL A 592 -20.59 5.89 -15.05
C VAL A 592 -20.22 5.39 -16.45
N MET A 593 -20.52 4.14 -16.77
CA MET A 593 -20.33 3.58 -18.12
C MET A 593 -21.10 4.41 -19.16
N ILE A 594 -22.39 4.67 -18.94
CA ILE A 594 -23.22 5.51 -19.83
C ILE A 594 -22.66 6.94 -19.90
N ALA A 595 -22.31 7.54 -18.77
CA ALA A 595 -21.77 8.90 -18.73
C ALA A 595 -20.45 9.04 -19.53
N GLN A 596 -19.55 8.06 -19.43
CA GLN A 596 -18.29 8.06 -20.16
C GLN A 596 -18.49 7.81 -21.66
N ILE A 597 -19.43 6.93 -22.03
CA ILE A 597 -19.81 6.72 -23.44
C ILE A 597 -20.42 7.99 -24.04
N ILE A 598 -21.29 8.70 -23.31
CA ILE A 598 -21.86 9.98 -23.77
C ILE A 598 -20.75 11.03 -23.94
N ARG A 599 -19.80 11.10 -22.98
CA ARG A 599 -18.75 12.13 -22.97
C ARG A 599 -17.67 11.92 -24.04
N LYS A 600 -17.27 10.66 -24.31
CA LYS A 600 -16.09 10.33 -25.12
C LYS A 600 -16.41 9.52 -26.38
N GLY A 601 -17.68 9.14 -26.57
CA GLY A 601 -18.07 8.12 -27.55
C GLY A 601 -17.64 6.73 -27.12
N LEU A 602 -18.21 5.70 -27.77
CA LEU A 602 -17.91 4.30 -27.46
C LEU A 602 -16.41 3.98 -27.65
N SER A 603 -15.82 4.43 -28.78
CA SER A 603 -14.40 4.18 -29.06
C SER A 603 -13.48 4.86 -28.05
N GLY A 604 -13.79 6.08 -27.62
CA GLY A 604 -12.98 6.81 -26.66
C GLY A 604 -13.10 6.27 -25.24
N ALA A 605 -14.26 5.73 -24.86
CA ALA A 605 -14.48 5.15 -23.52
C ALA A 605 -13.78 3.80 -23.32
N VAL A 606 -13.55 3.04 -24.40
CA VAL A 606 -12.84 1.74 -24.39
C VAL A 606 -11.32 1.92 -24.36
N GLN A 607 -10.82 3.04 -24.88
CA GLN A 607 -9.38 3.34 -24.92
C GLN A 607 -8.90 3.91 -23.59
N SER A 608 -7.68 3.54 -23.20
CA SER A 608 -7.03 4.10 -22.02
C SER A 608 -6.80 5.59 -22.17
N GLU A 609 -6.90 6.33 -21.07
CA GLU A 609 -6.60 7.75 -21.05
C GLU A 609 -5.14 8.03 -21.42
N PRO A 610 -4.84 9.19 -22.05
CA PRO A 610 -3.46 9.57 -22.36
C PRO A 610 -2.52 9.63 -21.15
N HIS A 611 -3.06 9.88 -19.97
CA HIS A 611 -2.31 9.93 -18.71
C HIS A 611 -2.27 8.59 -17.96
N TRP A 612 -2.93 7.54 -18.46
CA TRP A 612 -2.84 6.19 -17.90
C TRP A 612 -1.40 5.65 -17.97
N GLY A 613 -1.02 4.83 -16.99
CA GLY A 613 0.30 4.19 -16.92
C GLY A 613 1.01 4.41 -15.58
N PRO A 614 2.30 4.04 -15.49
CA PRO A 614 3.11 4.23 -14.29
C PRO A 614 3.11 5.68 -13.81
N ALA A 615 3.21 5.90 -12.50
CA ALA A 615 3.18 7.26 -11.94
C ALA A 615 4.46 8.07 -12.21
N LEU A 616 5.62 7.42 -12.30
CA LEU A 616 6.90 8.07 -12.53
C LEU A 616 7.29 8.04 -14.01
N ASP A 617 7.79 9.16 -14.54
CA ASP A 617 8.26 9.25 -15.93
C ASP A 617 9.42 8.27 -16.22
N GLU A 618 10.24 7.93 -15.21
CA GLU A 618 11.30 6.92 -15.31
C GLU A 618 10.74 5.51 -15.61
N ASP A 619 9.63 5.15 -14.96
CA ASP A 619 8.97 3.85 -15.17
C ASP A 619 8.20 3.84 -16.50
N ARG A 620 7.63 4.97 -16.93
CA ARG A 620 7.01 5.13 -18.26
C ARG A 620 8.02 4.93 -19.39
N ALA A 621 9.26 5.39 -19.20
CA ALA A 621 10.34 5.24 -20.17
C ALA A 621 10.76 3.78 -20.42
N LEU A 622 10.30 2.80 -19.63
CA LEU A 622 10.53 1.37 -19.88
C LEU A 622 9.74 0.85 -21.10
N ASP A 623 8.60 1.47 -21.43
CA ASP A 623 7.81 1.17 -22.64
C ASP A 623 7.25 2.47 -23.26
N PRO A 624 8.10 3.28 -23.92
CA PRO A 624 7.73 4.59 -24.44
C PRO A 624 6.75 4.53 -25.62
N MET A 625 6.57 3.36 -26.23
CA MET A 625 5.56 3.17 -27.28
C MET A 625 4.14 3.12 -26.71
N ARG A 626 3.97 2.66 -25.46
CA ARG A 626 2.66 2.57 -24.80
C ARG A 626 2.38 3.72 -23.84
N TYR A 627 3.39 4.26 -23.16
CA TYR A 627 3.20 5.29 -22.13
C TYR A 627 4.00 6.55 -22.42
N ARG A 628 3.30 7.67 -22.60
CA ARG A 628 3.91 9.00 -22.79
C ARG A 628 4.28 9.65 -21.45
N PRO A 629 5.35 10.46 -21.37
CA PRO A 629 5.68 11.23 -20.18
C PRO A 629 4.53 12.16 -19.74
N LEU A 630 4.28 12.26 -18.44
CA LEU A 630 3.16 13.07 -17.93
C LEU A 630 3.33 14.58 -18.17
N ARG A 631 4.59 15.04 -18.26
CA ARG A 631 4.92 16.45 -18.52
C ARG A 631 4.49 16.96 -19.91
N GLU A 632 4.21 16.07 -20.87
CA GLU A 632 3.75 16.44 -22.22
C GLU A 632 2.23 16.71 -22.31
N ASN A 633 1.43 16.36 -21.29
CA ASN A 633 -0.03 16.53 -21.32
C ASN A 633 -0.52 17.97 -21.00
N LYS A 634 0.39 18.93 -20.80
CA LYS A 634 0.08 20.37 -20.69
C LYS A 634 0.30 21.08 -22.03
N ILE A 635 -0.57 20.82 -23.01
CA ILE A 635 -0.71 21.65 -24.23
C ILE A 635 -2.15 22.19 -24.25
N PRO A 636 -2.39 23.50 -24.47
CA PRO A 636 -3.70 24.12 -24.31
C PRO A 636 -4.74 23.63 -25.34
N PRO A 637 -6.05 23.73 -25.03
CA PRO A 637 -7.14 23.30 -25.88
C PRO A 637 -7.29 24.31 -27.02
N ASN A 638 -6.66 24.03 -28.17
CA ASN A 638 -7.13 24.38 -29.51
C ASN A 638 -5.99 24.10 -30.51
N GLY A 639 -6.00 22.89 -31.04
CA GLY A 639 -5.13 22.50 -32.13
C GLY A 639 -5.59 21.14 -32.63
N HIS A 640 -6.45 21.13 -33.65
CA HIS A 640 -6.72 19.93 -34.42
C HIS A 640 -5.39 19.37 -34.94
N TYR A 641 -4.96 18.22 -34.41
CA TYR A 641 -3.96 17.40 -35.06
C TYR A 641 -4.68 16.55 -36.11
N ASN A 642 -4.39 16.81 -37.38
CA ASN A 642 -4.78 15.95 -38.49
C ASN A 642 -3.72 14.84 -38.60
N ASP A 643 -4.12 13.59 -38.41
CA ASP A 643 -3.28 12.38 -38.44
C ASP A 643 -2.80 11.96 -39.86
N ASN A 644 -2.62 12.90 -40.80
CA ASN A 644 -2.41 12.56 -42.22
C ASN A 644 -1.19 13.21 -42.91
N GLU A 645 -0.15 13.61 -42.20
CA GLU A 645 1.10 14.02 -42.86
C GLU A 645 2.31 13.26 -42.34
N GLY A 646 2.79 12.35 -43.19
CA GLY A 646 4.06 11.66 -43.02
C GLY A 646 5.25 12.61 -43.06
N GLN A 647 6.33 12.13 -42.42
CA GLN A 647 7.74 12.52 -42.56
C GLN A 647 8.00 13.69 -43.53
N THR A 648 8.14 14.91 -43.00
CA THR A 648 8.61 16.06 -43.80
C THR A 648 10.11 16.28 -43.62
N ASN A 649 10.81 16.17 -44.75
CA ASN A 649 12.19 16.63 -44.93
C ASN A 649 12.24 18.18 -44.87
N ILE A 650 13.27 18.72 -44.24
CA ILE A 650 13.41 20.15 -43.85
C ILE A 650 13.66 21.10 -45.02
N ALA A 651 13.72 20.58 -46.25
CA ALA A 651 13.87 21.40 -47.44
C ALA A 651 12.65 22.33 -47.71
N TYR A 652 11.55 22.18 -46.98
CA TYR A 652 10.29 22.90 -47.21
C TYR A 652 9.78 23.73 -46.01
N LEU A 653 10.60 23.95 -44.97
CA LEU A 653 10.20 24.74 -43.79
C LEU A 653 10.72 26.17 -43.91
N GLY A 654 9.84 27.18 -43.72
CA GLY A 654 10.23 28.60 -43.69
C GLY A 654 11.20 28.93 -42.55
N ASP A 655 11.93 30.05 -42.67
CA ASP A 655 13.07 30.43 -41.80
C ASP A 655 12.76 30.43 -40.28
N GLU A 656 11.54 30.78 -39.88
CA GLU A 656 11.14 30.75 -38.46
C GLU A 656 11.01 29.32 -37.91
N LYS A 657 10.48 28.38 -38.71
CA LYS A 657 10.38 26.98 -38.31
C LYS A 657 11.76 26.33 -38.20
N VAL A 658 12.72 26.72 -39.04
CA VAL A 658 14.10 26.24 -38.95
C VAL A 658 14.76 26.70 -37.64
N LYS A 659 14.56 27.96 -37.25
CA LYS A 659 15.06 28.48 -35.96
C LYS A 659 14.42 27.76 -34.79
N TYR A 660 13.10 27.58 -34.80
CA TYR A 660 12.39 26.84 -33.75
C TYR A 660 12.91 25.42 -33.59
N VAL A 661 12.99 24.67 -34.69
CA VAL A 661 13.50 23.29 -34.71
C VAL A 661 14.93 23.21 -34.19
N ALA A 662 15.80 24.14 -34.60
CA ALA A 662 17.17 24.19 -34.10
C ALA A 662 17.22 24.49 -32.60
N THR A 663 16.44 25.45 -32.11
CA THR A 663 16.40 25.81 -30.68
C THR A 663 15.87 24.67 -29.82
N GLU A 664 14.72 24.11 -30.15
CA GLU A 664 14.10 23.05 -29.34
C GLU A 664 14.91 21.74 -29.41
N SER A 665 15.48 21.40 -30.58
CA SER A 665 16.37 20.24 -30.70
C SER A 665 17.55 20.33 -29.73
N ASN A 666 18.16 21.52 -29.64
CA ASN A 666 19.31 21.75 -28.77
C ASN A 666 18.88 21.83 -27.30
N ARG A 667 17.75 22.46 -26.97
CA ARG A 667 17.22 22.49 -25.61
C ARG A 667 16.94 21.08 -25.08
N MET A 668 16.18 20.28 -25.83
CA MET A 668 15.84 18.90 -25.44
C MET A 668 17.07 18.00 -25.36
N PHE A 669 18.04 18.18 -26.26
CA PHE A 669 19.29 17.42 -26.20
C PHE A 669 20.14 17.85 -25.00
N TYR A 670 20.56 19.12 -24.94
CA TYR A 670 21.51 19.61 -23.93
C TYR A 670 20.93 19.60 -22.51
N ALA A 671 19.76 20.20 -22.31
CA ALA A 671 19.18 20.39 -20.99
C ALA A 671 18.45 19.14 -20.48
N CYS A 672 17.62 18.51 -21.33
CA CYS A 672 16.82 17.35 -20.90
C CYS A 672 17.56 16.01 -21.04
N GLY A 673 18.61 15.93 -21.85
CA GLY A 673 19.35 14.68 -22.10
C GLY A 673 18.68 13.75 -23.12
N GLY A 674 17.73 14.26 -23.91
CA GLY A 674 16.97 13.44 -24.87
C GLY A 674 17.88 12.78 -25.91
N PHE A 675 17.66 11.48 -26.17
CA PHE A 675 18.36 10.79 -27.27
C PHE A 675 17.97 11.40 -28.61
N LEU A 676 18.91 11.48 -29.56
CA LEU A 676 18.67 12.11 -30.87
C LEU A 676 17.42 11.59 -31.60
N GLN A 677 17.09 10.30 -31.43
CA GLN A 677 15.88 9.71 -31.99
C GLN A 677 14.62 10.27 -31.32
N VAL A 678 14.59 10.29 -29.98
CA VAL A 678 13.47 10.82 -29.19
C VAL A 678 13.24 12.29 -29.51
N VAL A 679 14.30 13.10 -29.51
CA VAL A 679 14.21 14.53 -29.89
C VAL A 679 13.68 14.69 -31.32
N GLY A 680 14.07 13.78 -32.23
CA GLY A 680 13.59 13.79 -33.60
C GLY A 680 12.09 13.48 -33.70
N ASP A 681 11.69 12.39 -33.05
CA ASP A 681 10.31 11.93 -33.00
C ASP A 681 9.39 12.99 -32.36
N THR A 682 9.83 13.65 -31.27
CA THR A 682 9.09 14.74 -30.61
C THR A 682 8.90 15.95 -31.51
N LEU A 683 9.90 16.30 -32.32
CA LEU A 683 9.88 17.46 -33.20
C LEU A 683 9.36 17.14 -34.62
N GLY A 684 8.98 15.89 -34.89
CA GLY A 684 8.53 15.43 -36.20
C GLY A 684 9.62 15.49 -37.28
N ILE A 685 10.90 15.36 -36.90
CA ILE A 685 12.05 15.45 -37.80
C ILE A 685 12.99 14.26 -37.67
N ASP A 686 13.70 13.91 -38.75
CA ASP A 686 14.63 12.78 -38.73
C ASP A 686 15.80 12.98 -37.75
N LYS A 687 16.24 11.90 -37.11
CA LYS A 687 17.40 11.86 -36.21
C LYS A 687 18.66 12.49 -36.81
N SER A 688 18.90 12.31 -38.11
CA SER A 688 20.04 12.91 -38.81
C SER A 688 20.00 14.44 -38.81
N THR A 689 18.80 15.02 -38.82
CA THR A 689 18.63 16.47 -38.66
C THR A 689 18.97 16.90 -37.25
N VAL A 690 18.39 16.27 -36.23
CA VAL A 690 18.70 16.61 -34.83
C VAL A 690 20.21 16.55 -34.61
N SER A 691 20.86 15.50 -35.13
CA SER A 691 22.32 15.39 -35.08
C SER A 691 23.04 16.54 -35.78
N ARG A 692 22.55 17.05 -36.92
CA ARG A 692 23.14 18.20 -37.61
C ARG A 692 22.92 19.51 -36.84
N CYS A 693 21.75 19.70 -36.24
CA CYS A 693 21.46 20.87 -35.41
C CYS A 693 22.34 20.92 -34.17
N VAL A 694 22.44 19.80 -33.44
CA VAL A 694 23.32 19.67 -32.27
C VAL A 694 24.78 19.90 -32.67
N GLN A 695 25.22 19.32 -33.79
CA GLN A 695 26.59 19.50 -34.28
C GLN A 695 26.90 20.97 -34.60
N LYS A 696 26.03 21.66 -35.35
CA LYS A 696 26.24 23.07 -35.72
C LYS A 696 26.31 24.00 -34.50
N VAL A 697 25.43 23.80 -33.52
CA VAL A 697 25.43 24.58 -32.28
C VAL A 697 26.66 24.26 -31.44
N SER A 698 27.04 22.97 -31.33
CA SER A 698 28.28 22.57 -30.67
C SER A 698 29.49 23.27 -31.29
N ASP A 699 29.60 23.26 -32.62
CA ASP A 699 30.73 23.88 -33.34
C ASP A 699 30.76 25.40 -33.15
N ALA A 700 29.59 26.06 -33.18
CA ALA A 700 29.48 27.51 -32.95
C ALA A 700 29.87 27.91 -31.51
N LEU A 701 29.48 27.11 -30.51
CA LEU A 701 29.87 27.33 -29.12
C LEU A 701 31.36 27.07 -28.89
N ASN A 702 31.92 26.04 -29.53
CA ASN A 702 33.35 25.76 -29.47
C ASN A 702 34.19 26.87 -30.08
N ALA A 703 33.75 27.48 -31.18
CA ALA A 703 34.42 28.66 -31.76
C ALA A 703 34.44 29.88 -30.82
N LYS A 704 33.62 29.87 -29.76
CA LYS A 704 33.58 30.88 -28.70
C LYS A 704 34.21 30.41 -27.39
N ALA A 705 34.77 29.20 -27.33
CA ALA A 705 35.33 28.65 -26.09
C ALA A 705 36.41 29.57 -25.50
N ASP A 706 37.30 30.08 -26.35
CA ASP A 706 38.35 31.02 -25.94
C ASP A 706 37.81 32.35 -25.42
N GLN A 707 36.52 32.68 -25.61
CA GLN A 707 35.89 33.90 -25.07
C GLN A 707 35.41 33.69 -23.63
N PHE A 708 34.89 32.50 -23.32
CA PHE A 708 34.21 32.20 -22.06
C PHE A 708 35.02 31.33 -21.09
N ILE A 709 35.97 30.53 -21.58
CA ILE A 709 36.84 29.66 -20.78
C ILE A 709 38.26 30.21 -20.93
N LYS A 710 38.66 31.07 -19.99
CA LYS A 710 39.97 31.74 -19.99
C LYS A 710 40.66 31.59 -18.65
N TRP A 711 41.98 31.51 -18.70
CA TRP A 711 42.81 31.64 -17.51
C TRP A 711 42.65 33.05 -16.91
N PRO A 712 42.52 33.21 -15.58
CA PRO A 712 42.21 34.50 -14.96
C PRO A 712 43.37 35.50 -15.12
N SER A 713 43.01 36.75 -15.42
CA SER A 713 43.95 37.88 -15.50
C SER A 713 44.53 38.23 -14.13
N VAL A 714 45.64 38.97 -14.11
CA VAL A 714 46.33 39.37 -12.86
C VAL A 714 45.39 40.06 -11.86
N GLN A 715 44.50 40.94 -12.35
CA GLN A 715 43.52 41.63 -11.52
C GLN A 715 42.51 40.66 -10.91
N ARG A 716 41.93 39.77 -11.72
CA ARG A 716 40.91 38.80 -11.29
C ARG A 716 41.46 37.73 -10.34
N LYS A 717 42.76 37.40 -10.44
CA LYS A 717 43.42 36.47 -9.51
C LYS A 717 43.33 36.95 -8.06
N GLY A 718 43.30 38.26 -7.79
CA GLY A 718 43.11 38.80 -6.44
C GLY A 718 41.75 38.42 -5.86
N ASP A 719 40.69 38.69 -6.61
CA ASP A 719 39.30 38.39 -6.22
C ASP A 719 39.09 36.89 -6.01
N ILE A 720 39.62 36.06 -6.92
CA ILE A 720 39.50 34.60 -6.82
C ILE A 720 40.18 34.06 -5.55
N LYS A 721 41.37 34.57 -5.22
CA LYS A 721 42.08 34.17 -4.00
C LYS A 721 41.29 34.50 -2.75
N GLN A 722 40.70 35.69 -2.70
CA GLN A 722 39.87 36.10 -1.57
C GLN A 722 38.61 35.22 -1.48
N GLY A 723 37.92 34.98 -2.60
CA GLY A 723 36.71 34.15 -2.60
C GLY A 723 36.96 32.69 -2.17
N PHE A 724 38.08 32.08 -2.58
CA PHE A 724 38.44 30.75 -2.07
C PHE A 724 38.85 30.75 -0.60
N PHE A 725 39.48 31.83 -0.13
CA PHE A 725 39.80 31.98 1.28
C PHE A 725 38.54 32.11 2.14
N ASP A 726 37.57 32.92 1.71
CA ASP A 726 36.30 33.12 2.43
C ASP A 726 35.47 31.82 2.45
N ASN A 727 35.45 31.07 1.35
CA ASN A 727 34.69 29.82 1.25
C ASN A 727 35.33 28.67 2.04
N GLY A 728 36.63 28.46 1.88
CA GLY A 728 37.32 27.23 2.31
C GLY A 728 38.48 27.41 3.29
N GLY A 729 38.93 28.65 3.52
CA GLY A 729 40.01 28.98 4.47
C GLY A 729 41.42 28.66 3.98
N PHE A 730 41.62 28.46 2.67
CA PHE A 730 42.93 28.15 2.09
C PHE A 730 43.52 29.36 1.35
N PRO A 731 44.73 29.83 1.70
CA PRO A 731 45.29 31.06 1.14
C PRO A 731 45.84 30.87 -0.28
N GLY A 732 45.70 31.91 -1.12
CA GLY A 732 46.42 32.00 -2.40
C GLY A 732 45.90 31.10 -3.54
N VAL A 733 44.73 30.47 -3.40
CA VAL A 733 44.15 29.59 -4.41
C VAL A 733 43.55 30.39 -5.57
N VAL A 734 43.87 30.03 -6.81
CA VAL A 734 43.31 30.61 -8.04
C VAL A 734 42.45 29.64 -8.85
N GLY A 735 42.37 28.38 -8.42
CA GLY A 735 41.44 27.40 -8.99
C GLY A 735 41.49 26.04 -8.28
N CYS A 736 40.43 25.26 -8.44
CA CYS A 736 40.39 23.85 -8.04
C CYS A 736 40.30 22.97 -9.30
N ILE A 737 41.10 21.90 -9.36
CA ILE A 737 41.19 20.99 -10.50
C ILE A 737 40.72 19.60 -10.13
N ASP A 738 39.94 18.98 -11.01
CA ASP A 738 39.52 17.58 -10.87
C ASP A 738 39.11 16.97 -12.23
N GLY A 739 39.05 15.65 -12.28
CA GLY A 739 38.58 14.85 -13.41
C GLY A 739 37.12 14.40 -13.24
N THR A 740 36.36 14.34 -14.34
CA THR A 740 35.02 13.76 -14.34
C THR A 740 34.78 12.90 -15.57
N HIS A 741 34.14 11.75 -15.36
CA HIS A 741 33.79 10.84 -16.45
C HIS A 741 32.43 11.22 -17.05
N VAL A 742 32.41 11.47 -18.37
CA VAL A 742 31.19 11.63 -19.17
C VAL A 742 30.92 10.32 -19.90
N ARG A 743 29.79 9.69 -19.62
CA ARG A 743 29.46 8.36 -20.16
C ARG A 743 29.21 8.42 -21.66
N ILE A 744 29.75 7.44 -22.39
CA ILE A 744 29.53 7.29 -23.84
C ILE A 744 29.05 5.88 -24.18
N SER A 745 28.56 5.70 -25.40
CA SER A 745 28.39 4.37 -25.97
C SER A 745 29.73 3.76 -26.36
N ALA A 746 29.81 2.43 -26.35
CA ALA A 746 31.01 1.71 -26.79
C ALA A 746 31.44 2.17 -28.19
N PRO A 747 32.66 2.72 -28.36
CA PRO A 747 33.12 3.13 -29.67
C PRO A 747 33.46 1.91 -30.52
N SER A 748 33.33 2.04 -31.84
CA SER A 748 33.58 0.95 -32.80
C SER A 748 35.05 0.58 -32.96
N HIS A 749 35.96 1.47 -32.57
CA HIS A 749 37.41 1.28 -32.62
C HIS A 749 38.01 1.62 -31.25
N ASP A 750 39.00 0.83 -30.83
CA ASP A 750 39.76 1.04 -29.59
C ASP A 750 38.89 1.11 -28.32
N GLU A 751 37.81 0.32 -28.27
CA GLU A 751 36.86 0.27 -27.14
C GLU A 751 37.51 0.15 -25.75
N PRO A 752 38.51 -0.74 -25.53
CA PRO A 752 39.10 -0.92 -24.20
C PRO A 752 39.73 0.34 -23.64
N SER A 753 40.24 1.25 -24.49
CA SER A 753 40.86 2.50 -24.04
C SER A 753 39.84 3.47 -23.44
N PHE A 754 38.55 3.31 -23.74
CA PHE A 754 37.49 4.17 -23.20
C PHE A 754 36.87 3.65 -21.89
N VAL A 755 37.21 2.44 -21.46
CA VAL A 755 36.72 1.87 -20.20
C VAL A 755 37.47 2.47 -19.02
N ASN A 756 36.74 3.10 -18.10
CA ASN A 756 37.33 3.68 -16.89
C ASN A 756 37.50 2.66 -15.76
N ARG A 757 38.11 3.11 -14.65
CA ARG A 757 38.30 2.33 -13.42
C ARG A 757 37.01 1.76 -12.80
N LYS A 758 35.83 2.30 -13.14
CA LYS A 758 34.51 1.85 -12.68
C LYS A 758 33.82 0.88 -13.66
N GLY A 759 34.49 0.46 -14.73
CA GLY A 759 34.01 -0.57 -15.66
C GLY A 759 33.02 -0.08 -16.71
N TYR A 760 32.96 1.22 -17.02
CA TYR A 760 32.12 1.76 -18.10
C TYR A 760 32.85 2.70 -19.06
N HIS A 761 32.36 2.78 -20.30
CA HIS A 761 32.88 3.64 -21.35
C HIS A 761 32.65 5.12 -21.06
N SER A 762 33.71 5.92 -21.12
CA SER A 762 33.63 7.35 -20.86
C SER A 762 34.70 8.15 -21.58
N ILE A 763 34.46 9.46 -21.69
CA ILE A 763 35.50 10.48 -21.90
C ILE A 763 35.90 10.98 -20.53
N ASN A 764 37.20 10.90 -20.20
CA ASN A 764 37.71 11.56 -19.00
C ASN A 764 37.91 13.05 -19.29
N THR A 765 37.21 13.90 -18.55
CA THR A 765 37.18 15.35 -18.74
C THR A 765 37.76 16.02 -17.51
N GLN A 766 38.89 16.70 -17.68
CA GLN A 766 39.52 17.50 -16.63
C GLN A 766 39.08 18.95 -16.72
N ALA A 767 38.80 19.59 -15.59
CA ALA A 767 38.47 21.01 -15.57
C ALA A 767 39.08 21.71 -14.36
N ILE A 768 39.30 23.02 -14.51
CA ILE A 768 39.66 23.95 -13.43
C ILE A 768 38.53 24.94 -13.27
N CYS A 769 38.04 25.16 -12.05
CA CYS A 769 37.05 26.20 -11.75
C CYS A 769 37.55 27.24 -10.75
N ASP A 770 36.99 28.45 -10.82
CA ASP A 770 37.15 29.49 -9.80
C ASP A 770 36.17 29.29 -8.62
N HIS A 771 36.19 30.22 -7.65
CA HIS A 771 35.38 30.15 -6.44
C HIS A 771 33.87 30.28 -6.68
N GLU A 772 33.46 30.85 -7.82
CA GLU A 772 32.06 30.96 -8.25
C GLU A 772 31.59 29.73 -9.04
N GLY A 773 32.49 28.77 -9.29
CA GLY A 773 32.22 27.60 -10.13
C GLY A 773 32.26 27.89 -11.63
N ARG A 774 32.95 28.95 -12.08
CA ARG A 774 33.20 29.19 -13.51
C ARG A 774 34.41 28.39 -13.95
N PHE A 775 34.31 27.71 -15.09
CA PHE A 775 35.42 26.97 -15.67
C PHE A 775 36.47 27.92 -16.27
N THR A 776 37.70 27.87 -15.80
CA THR A 776 38.84 28.62 -16.35
C THR A 776 39.67 27.80 -17.32
N ASN A 777 39.57 26.47 -17.25
CA ASN A 777 40.16 25.53 -18.19
C ASN A 777 39.33 24.24 -18.25
N VAL A 778 39.18 23.65 -19.45
CA VAL A 778 38.52 22.35 -19.65
C VAL A 778 39.27 21.55 -20.71
N VAL A 779 39.54 20.28 -20.43
CA VAL A 779 40.19 19.33 -21.32
C VAL A 779 39.31 18.08 -21.46
N ALA A 780 38.54 18.01 -22.55
CA ALA A 780 37.60 16.94 -22.84
C ALA A 780 38.01 16.12 -24.08
N ARG A 781 39.21 15.52 -24.07
CA ARG A 781 39.76 14.82 -25.25
C ARG A 781 40.33 13.41 -24.99
N TRP A 782 40.30 12.96 -23.74
CA TRP A 782 41.01 11.74 -23.35
C TRP A 782 40.05 10.57 -23.12
N PRO A 783 40.41 9.35 -23.57
CA PRO A 783 39.65 8.14 -23.26
C PRO A 783 39.54 7.88 -21.75
N GLY A 784 38.48 7.19 -21.34
CA GLY A 784 38.16 6.93 -19.93
C GLY A 784 39.21 6.15 -19.14
N SER A 785 40.11 5.42 -19.79
CA SER A 785 41.22 4.71 -19.12
C SER A 785 42.38 5.63 -18.71
N VAL A 786 42.45 6.85 -19.23
CA VAL A 786 43.56 7.79 -19.00
C VAL A 786 43.42 8.47 -17.64
N HIS A 787 44.48 8.45 -16.85
CA HIS A 787 44.54 9.03 -15.50
C HIS A 787 44.65 10.57 -15.52
N ASP A 788 44.06 11.25 -14.52
CA ASP A 788 43.97 12.72 -14.47
C ASP A 788 45.34 13.41 -14.44
N SER A 789 46.32 12.82 -13.77
CA SER A 789 47.71 13.32 -13.79
C SER A 789 48.34 13.31 -15.19
N HIS A 790 47.99 12.33 -16.03
CA HIS A 790 48.45 12.30 -17.42
C HIS A 790 47.79 13.40 -18.24
N ILE A 791 46.47 13.60 -18.06
CA ILE A 791 45.72 14.67 -18.72
C ILE A 791 46.33 16.03 -18.36
N MET A 792 46.63 16.26 -17.07
CA MET A 792 47.26 17.50 -16.60
C MET A 792 48.63 17.71 -17.23
N ARG A 793 49.51 16.68 -17.20
CA ARG A 793 50.85 16.78 -17.78
C ARG A 793 50.83 17.11 -19.28
N CYS A 794 49.81 16.67 -19.99
CA CYS A 794 49.65 16.90 -21.42
C CYS A 794 48.73 18.09 -21.75
N SER A 795 48.34 18.91 -20.76
CA SER A 795 47.48 20.08 -20.94
C SER A 795 48.30 21.34 -21.22
N GLN A 796 47.75 22.26 -22.03
CA GLN A 796 48.40 23.55 -22.29
C GLN A 796 48.48 24.42 -21.03
N VAL A 797 47.54 24.27 -20.09
CA VAL A 797 47.56 25.01 -18.83
C VAL A 797 48.73 24.59 -17.94
N CYS A 798 49.13 23.31 -17.97
CA CYS A 798 50.32 22.85 -17.26
C CYS A 798 51.59 23.50 -17.81
N THR A 799 51.79 23.50 -19.13
CA THR A 799 52.93 24.17 -19.77
C THR A 799 52.95 25.66 -19.43
N HIS A 800 51.80 26.33 -19.53
CA HIS A 800 51.67 27.75 -19.17
C HIS A 800 52.06 28.01 -17.71
N LEU A 801 51.65 27.17 -16.77
CA LEU A 801 51.96 27.33 -15.34
C LEU A 801 53.42 27.00 -15.02
N GLU A 802 54.01 26.01 -15.69
CA GLU A 802 55.44 25.70 -15.53
C GLU A 802 56.33 26.86 -15.99
N GLU A 803 55.92 27.60 -17.02
CA GLU A 803 56.66 28.77 -17.54
C GLU A 803 56.37 30.07 -16.77
N SER A 804 55.15 30.26 -16.25
CA SER A 804 54.70 31.54 -15.69
C SER A 804 54.66 31.62 -14.17
N HIS A 805 54.70 30.48 -13.45
CA HIS A 805 54.64 30.47 -11.99
C HIS A 805 56.03 30.61 -11.37
N LEU A 806 56.34 31.80 -10.86
CA LEU A 806 57.63 32.11 -10.24
C LEU A 806 57.57 32.04 -8.71
N SER A 807 56.40 32.24 -8.12
CA SER A 807 56.19 32.19 -6.67
C SER A 807 54.76 31.83 -6.26
N VAL A 808 54.57 31.48 -4.99
CA VAL A 808 53.23 31.25 -4.39
C VAL A 808 52.29 32.46 -4.57
N GLN A 809 52.84 33.68 -4.73
CA GLN A 809 52.06 34.89 -5.00
C GLN A 809 51.39 34.88 -6.37
N ASP A 810 51.82 34.04 -7.33
CA ASP A 810 51.21 33.94 -8.66
C ASP A 810 49.90 33.13 -8.67
N GLY A 811 49.62 32.46 -7.54
CA GLY A 811 48.42 31.67 -7.29
C GLY A 811 48.64 30.15 -7.36
N LEU A 812 47.89 29.42 -6.54
CA LEU A 812 47.94 27.96 -6.42
C LEU A 812 46.68 27.29 -6.96
N ILE A 813 46.80 26.05 -7.43
CA ILE A 813 45.69 25.18 -7.80
C ILE A 813 45.60 24.05 -6.78
N LEU A 814 44.39 23.70 -6.34
CA LEU A 814 44.15 22.54 -5.48
C LEU A 814 43.63 21.36 -6.30
N GLY A 815 44.34 20.23 -6.25
CA GLY A 815 43.93 18.96 -6.86
C GLY A 815 43.82 17.83 -5.84
N ASP A 816 43.16 16.75 -6.20
CA ASP A 816 43.07 15.55 -5.37
C ASP A 816 44.42 14.79 -5.28
N SER A 817 44.44 13.66 -4.58
CA SER A 817 45.62 12.79 -4.45
C SER A 817 46.06 12.13 -5.77
N GLY A 818 45.22 12.14 -6.81
CA GLY A 818 45.54 11.63 -8.14
C GLY A 818 46.54 12.51 -8.89
N TYR A 819 46.73 13.76 -8.49
CA TYR A 819 47.68 14.68 -9.12
C TYR A 819 49.09 14.62 -8.53
N ALA A 820 50.08 15.03 -9.32
CA ALA A 820 51.44 15.25 -8.82
C ALA A 820 51.52 16.58 -8.06
N CYS A 821 51.99 16.57 -6.81
CA CYS A 821 52.29 17.80 -6.08
C CYS A 821 53.40 18.59 -6.79
N ARG A 822 53.15 19.86 -7.12
CA ARG A 822 54.06 20.78 -7.84
C ARG A 822 54.04 22.15 -7.17
N SER A 823 54.97 23.04 -7.52
CA SER A 823 55.03 24.41 -6.96
C SER A 823 53.72 25.20 -7.09
N PHE A 824 52.99 24.99 -8.18
CA PHE A 824 51.69 25.63 -8.46
C PHE A 824 50.46 24.73 -8.20
N LEU A 825 50.63 23.44 -7.91
CA LEU A 825 49.51 22.48 -7.72
C LEU A 825 49.70 21.70 -6.41
N MET A 826 48.80 21.95 -5.45
CA MET A 826 48.84 21.36 -4.11
C MET A 826 47.87 20.19 -3.98
N THR A 827 48.36 19.09 -3.43
CA THR A 827 47.62 17.85 -3.14
C THR A 827 47.64 17.54 -1.65
N PRO A 828 46.62 16.86 -1.10
CA PRO A 828 46.54 16.60 0.34
C PRO A 828 47.68 15.67 0.81
N TYR A 829 48.00 15.73 2.11
CA TYR A 829 48.86 14.74 2.75
C TYR A 829 48.11 13.42 2.92
N LEU A 830 48.56 12.37 2.23
CA LEU A 830 47.97 11.03 2.35
C LEU A 830 48.16 10.41 3.75
N ARG A 831 49.23 10.80 4.44
CA ARG A 831 49.55 10.36 5.80
C ARG A 831 49.98 11.58 6.63
N PRO A 832 49.04 12.36 7.20
CA PRO A 832 49.39 13.51 8.01
C PRO A 832 50.07 13.06 9.31
N THR A 833 51.29 13.53 9.53
CA THR A 833 52.10 13.22 10.73
C THR A 833 52.16 14.35 11.75
N GLU A 834 51.80 15.58 11.34
CA GLU A 834 51.85 16.79 12.17
C GLU A 834 50.44 17.41 12.24
N PRO A 835 50.04 18.09 13.34
CA PRO A 835 48.73 18.75 13.45
C PRO A 835 48.47 19.79 12.35
N CYS A 836 49.53 20.43 11.86
CA CYS A 836 49.44 21.38 10.74
C CYS A 836 49.07 20.70 9.41
N HIS A 837 49.45 19.43 9.21
CA HIS A 837 49.07 18.65 8.03
C HIS A 837 47.56 18.31 8.06
N GLU A 838 46.99 18.05 9.23
CA GLU A 838 45.55 17.80 9.38
C GLU A 838 44.73 19.07 9.11
N LYS A 839 45.14 20.21 9.67
CA LYS A 839 44.53 21.53 9.40
C LYS A 839 44.63 21.89 7.92
N PHE A 840 45.79 21.67 7.31
CA PHE A 840 46.00 21.84 5.87
C PHE A 840 45.03 20.98 5.06
N ASN A 841 44.93 19.67 5.35
CA ASN A 841 44.05 18.76 4.63
C ASN A 841 42.57 19.15 4.79
N LYS A 842 42.16 19.61 5.98
CA LYS A 842 40.79 20.06 6.24
C LYS A 842 40.44 21.29 5.40
N ALA A 843 41.33 22.30 5.35
CA ALA A 843 41.14 23.48 4.52
C ALA A 843 41.20 23.13 3.02
N HIS A 844 42.16 22.28 2.62
CA HIS A 844 42.31 21.80 1.24
C HIS A 844 41.04 21.11 0.75
N MET A 845 40.52 20.16 1.53
CA MET A 845 39.28 19.44 1.22
C MET A 845 38.11 20.39 1.07
N LYS A 846 37.90 21.29 2.05
CA LYS A 846 36.78 22.25 2.03
C LYS A 846 36.85 23.19 0.82
N THR A 847 38.03 23.71 0.48
CA THR A 847 38.22 24.57 -0.70
C THR A 847 38.04 23.79 -2.00
N ARG A 848 38.59 22.57 -2.08
CA ARG A 848 38.52 21.72 -3.28
C ARG A 848 37.09 21.30 -3.61
N CYS A 849 36.21 21.06 -2.63
CA CYS A 849 34.80 20.66 -2.88
C CYS A 849 34.06 21.55 -3.90
N CYS A 850 34.51 22.78 -4.14
CA CYS A 850 33.95 23.67 -5.15
C CYS A 850 33.98 23.06 -6.58
N ILE A 851 35.03 22.34 -6.99
CA ILE A 851 35.08 21.73 -8.34
C ILE A 851 34.11 20.57 -8.48
N GLU A 852 33.97 19.73 -7.44
CA GLU A 852 33.02 18.62 -7.42
C GLU A 852 31.57 19.13 -7.46
N ARG A 853 31.28 20.18 -6.67
CA ARG A 853 29.99 20.87 -6.71
C ARG A 853 29.72 21.47 -8.08
N THR A 854 30.74 22.06 -8.71
CA THR A 854 30.64 22.62 -10.06
C THR A 854 30.33 21.53 -11.07
N PHE A 855 30.93 20.34 -10.98
CA PHE A 855 30.55 19.20 -11.83
C PHE A 855 29.12 18.73 -11.59
N GLY A 856 28.66 18.72 -10.33
CA GLY A 856 27.27 18.42 -9.99
C GLY A 856 26.30 19.38 -10.66
N TRP A 857 26.54 20.70 -10.51
CA TRP A 857 25.77 21.74 -11.18
C TRP A 857 25.80 21.61 -12.70
N TRP A 858 26.99 21.37 -13.25
CA TRP A 858 27.20 21.27 -14.69
C TRP A 858 26.43 20.10 -15.31
N LYS A 859 26.46 18.92 -14.67
CA LYS A 859 25.72 17.73 -15.13
C LYS A 859 24.21 17.83 -14.89
N LYS A 860 23.77 18.55 -13.85
CA LYS A 860 22.34 18.82 -13.61
C LYS A 860 21.77 19.80 -14.63
N ARG A 861 22.51 20.88 -14.94
CA ARG A 861 22.14 21.88 -15.94
C ARG A 861 22.13 21.30 -17.35
N PHE A 862 23.07 20.41 -17.65
CA PHE A 862 23.15 19.72 -18.94
C PHE A 862 23.03 18.20 -18.75
N ASN A 863 21.80 17.72 -18.61
CA ASN A 863 21.50 16.32 -18.29
C ASN A 863 22.04 15.33 -19.34
N CYS A 864 22.34 15.78 -20.57
CA CYS A 864 23.06 14.97 -21.56
C CYS A 864 24.41 14.44 -21.04
N LEU A 865 25.10 15.18 -20.16
CA LEU A 865 26.36 14.77 -19.54
C LEU A 865 26.16 13.72 -18.43
N HIS A 866 24.96 13.64 -17.84
CA HIS A 866 24.61 12.69 -16.79
C HIS A 866 24.09 11.36 -17.36
N GLN A 867 23.14 11.40 -18.30
CA GLN A 867 22.54 10.20 -18.90
C GLN A 867 23.48 9.46 -19.86
N GLY A 868 24.46 10.17 -20.43
CA GLY A 868 25.46 9.65 -21.34
C GLY A 868 25.12 9.86 -22.81
N ILE A 869 26.14 10.20 -23.61
CA ILE A 869 25.97 10.65 -24.99
C ILE A 869 26.20 9.50 -25.96
N ARG A 870 25.18 9.16 -26.76
CA ARG A 870 25.21 8.07 -27.76
C ARG A 870 25.68 8.56 -29.13
N MET A 871 26.89 9.12 -29.18
CA MET A 871 27.53 9.64 -30.39
C MET A 871 28.99 9.22 -30.44
N HIS A 872 29.63 9.35 -31.62
CA HIS A 872 31.06 9.10 -31.75
C HIS A 872 31.87 9.99 -30.79
N PRO A 873 32.96 9.47 -30.17
CA PRO A 873 33.77 10.18 -29.19
C PRO A 873 34.14 11.62 -29.58
N GLU A 874 34.55 11.84 -30.83
CA GLU A 874 34.91 13.17 -31.35
C GLU A 874 33.78 14.20 -31.24
N LYS A 875 32.53 13.79 -31.45
CA LYS A 875 31.36 14.65 -31.29
C LYS A 875 31.04 14.88 -29.82
N VAL A 876 31.22 13.86 -28.99
CA VAL A 876 31.03 13.97 -27.54
C VAL A 876 31.98 15.02 -26.95
N CYS A 877 33.26 15.01 -27.34
CA CYS A 877 34.24 16.01 -26.91
C CYS A 877 33.78 17.45 -27.20
N LYS A 878 33.21 17.68 -28.38
CA LYS A 878 32.66 18.99 -28.78
C LYS A 878 31.43 19.38 -27.96
N ILE A 879 30.55 18.44 -27.65
CA ILE A 879 29.35 18.66 -26.83
C ILE A 879 29.74 19.00 -25.39
N ILE A 880 30.73 18.29 -24.82
CA ILE A 880 31.25 18.58 -23.48
C ILE A 880 31.78 20.01 -23.42
N MET A 881 32.62 20.41 -24.37
CA MET A 881 33.14 21.79 -24.42
C MET A 881 32.03 22.83 -24.63
N ALA A 882 31.03 22.55 -25.47
CA ALA A 882 29.87 23.42 -25.65
C ALA A 882 29.07 23.61 -24.34
N CYS A 883 28.86 22.54 -23.57
CA CYS A 883 28.22 22.61 -22.25
C CYS A 883 29.04 23.46 -21.27
N ALA A 884 30.37 23.40 -21.30
CA ALA A 884 31.21 24.23 -20.43
C ALA A 884 31.09 25.73 -20.76
N VAL A 885 31.03 26.06 -22.06
CA VAL A 885 30.78 27.44 -22.52
C VAL A 885 29.43 27.94 -22.05
N LEU A 886 28.37 27.14 -22.25
CA LEU A 886 27.02 27.50 -21.81
C LEU A 886 26.92 27.62 -20.28
N HIS A 887 27.64 26.79 -19.52
CA HIS A 887 27.72 26.90 -18.07
C HIS A 887 28.25 28.26 -17.62
N ASN A 888 29.40 28.67 -18.16
CA ASN A 888 30.00 29.97 -17.83
C ASN A 888 29.11 31.14 -18.26
N LEU A 889 28.47 31.03 -19.43
CA LEU A 889 27.52 32.03 -19.92
C LEU A 889 26.34 32.19 -18.95
N ALA A 890 25.77 31.08 -18.47
CA ALA A 890 24.66 31.12 -17.53
C ALA A 890 25.06 31.71 -16.16
N ILE A 891 26.31 31.52 -15.70
CA ILE A 891 26.82 32.23 -14.51
C ILE A 891 27.00 33.72 -14.79
N GLU A 892 27.40 34.12 -16.00
CA GLU A 892 27.47 35.54 -16.40
C GLU A 892 26.09 36.19 -16.46
N MET A 893 25.07 35.44 -16.90
CA MET A 893 23.66 35.86 -16.91
C MET A 893 23.00 35.85 -15.52
N LYS A 894 23.72 35.41 -14.47
CA LYS A 894 23.20 35.27 -13.10
C LYS A 894 21.95 34.39 -13.02
N GLU A 895 21.91 33.33 -13.83
CA GLU A 895 20.83 32.34 -13.72
C GLU A 895 20.87 31.67 -12.33
N PRO A 896 19.72 31.55 -11.64
CA PRO A 896 19.66 30.95 -10.32
C PRO A 896 20.15 29.49 -10.35
N MET A 897 20.87 29.10 -9.31
CA MET A 897 21.33 27.73 -9.08
C MET A 897 20.60 27.17 -7.87
N ASP A 898 20.01 25.98 -8.01
CA ASP A 898 19.40 25.29 -6.87
C ASP A 898 20.44 25.02 -5.78
N GLU A 899 20.06 25.25 -4.52
CA GLU A 899 20.88 24.90 -3.37
C GLU A 899 21.12 23.38 -3.36
N TYR A 900 22.39 22.98 -3.42
CA TYR A 900 22.79 21.58 -3.31
C TYR A 900 22.98 21.26 -1.83
N ASP A 901 22.33 20.21 -1.33
CA ASP A 901 22.61 19.69 0.02
C ASP A 901 24.09 19.32 0.10
N ASN A 902 24.83 20.00 0.98
CA ASN A 902 26.26 19.78 1.18
C ASN A 902 26.49 18.49 1.99
N GLU A 903 26.20 17.32 1.41
CA GLU A 903 26.73 16.07 1.94
C GLU A 903 28.22 15.98 1.57
N ILE A 904 29.08 16.06 2.59
CA ILE A 904 30.52 15.83 2.46
C ILE A 904 30.69 14.35 2.07
N VAL A 905 30.87 14.08 0.78
CA VAL A 905 31.21 12.75 0.29
C VAL A 905 32.62 12.42 0.78
N ASN A 906 32.72 11.49 1.73
CA ASN A 906 34.00 10.89 2.11
C ASN A 906 34.58 10.17 0.87
N ASN A 907 35.62 10.74 0.28
CA ASN A 907 36.38 10.07 -0.78
C ASN A 907 37.23 8.96 -0.15
N ASP A 908 36.78 7.71 -0.28
CA ASP A 908 37.52 6.50 0.12
C ASP A 908 38.76 6.20 -0.78
N ASP A 909 39.15 7.10 -1.68
CA ASP A 909 40.24 6.93 -2.65
C ASP A 909 41.61 7.47 -2.16
N LEU A 910 41.92 7.33 -0.86
CA LEU A 910 43.24 7.73 -0.31
C LEU A 910 44.41 6.77 -0.67
N ASN A 911 44.16 5.73 -1.47
CA ASN A 911 45.11 4.62 -1.66
C ASN A 911 46.04 4.73 -2.88
N ILE A 912 45.98 5.80 -3.67
CA ILE A 912 46.85 5.99 -4.85
C ILE A 912 47.90 7.06 -4.57
N VAL A 913 49.19 6.69 -4.66
CA VAL A 913 50.33 7.58 -4.39
C VAL A 913 50.98 8.00 -5.71
N PHE A 914 50.77 9.25 -6.15
CA PHE A 914 51.54 9.83 -7.25
C PHE A 914 52.70 10.68 -6.73
N ARG A 915 53.94 10.42 -7.18
CA ARG A 915 55.13 11.16 -6.73
C ARG A 915 55.40 12.35 -7.66
N GLY A 916 55.29 13.57 -7.12
CA GLY A 916 55.69 14.82 -7.78
C GLY A 916 57.11 15.29 -7.41
N PRO A 917 57.61 16.37 -8.03
CA PRO A 917 58.92 16.96 -7.74
C PRO A 917 59.08 17.39 -6.28
N ASP A 918 60.31 17.37 -5.77
CA ASP A 918 60.63 17.80 -4.39
C ASP A 918 60.23 19.24 -4.10
N GLU A 919 60.37 20.13 -5.08
CA GLU A 919 60.00 21.55 -4.96
C GLU A 919 58.53 21.75 -4.58
N GLY A 920 57.62 20.95 -5.14
CA GLY A 920 56.19 21.02 -4.79
C GLY A 920 55.91 20.60 -3.36
N ARG A 921 56.66 19.62 -2.84
CA ARG A 921 56.55 19.19 -1.44
C ARG A 921 57.05 20.28 -0.49
N ILE A 922 58.17 20.92 -0.83
CA ILE A 922 58.73 22.02 -0.03
C ILE A 922 57.73 23.18 0.08
N VAL A 923 57.10 23.57 -1.04
CA VAL A 923 56.07 24.62 -1.04
C VAL A 923 54.87 24.23 -0.18
N ARG A 924 54.41 22.97 -0.29
CA ARG A 924 53.30 22.46 0.51
C ARG A 924 53.61 22.45 2.01
N ASP A 925 54.81 22.00 2.39
CA ASP A 925 55.27 21.96 3.78
C ASP A 925 55.43 23.40 4.33
N HIS A 926 55.92 24.33 3.51
CA HIS A 926 56.03 25.76 3.87
C HIS A 926 54.66 26.38 4.15
N ILE A 927 53.65 26.12 3.32
CA ILE A 927 52.28 26.61 3.54
C ILE A 927 51.66 25.95 4.78
N ALA A 928 51.82 24.63 4.93
CA ALA A 928 51.28 23.89 6.08
C ALA A 928 51.83 24.42 7.41
N ARG A 929 53.16 24.58 7.52
CA ARG A 929 53.79 25.07 8.76
C ARG A 929 53.71 26.57 8.94
N GLY A 930 53.61 27.36 7.87
CA GLY A 930 53.55 28.82 7.94
C GLY A 930 52.15 29.36 8.23
N PHE A 931 51.11 28.73 7.68
CA PHE A 931 49.73 29.22 7.78
C PHE A 931 48.82 28.33 8.64
N PHE A 932 49.07 27.02 8.65
CA PHE A 932 48.23 26.04 9.33
C PHE A 932 48.89 25.44 10.59
N SER A 933 49.97 26.03 11.11
CA SER A 933 50.59 25.63 12.40
C SER A 933 49.59 25.61 13.55
#